data_AF-A0A929VRD2-F1
#
_entry.id   AF-A0A929VRD2-F1
#
_cell.length_a   1.000
_cell.length_b   1.000
_cell.length_c   1.000
_cell.angle_alpha   90.00
_cell.angle_beta   90.00
_cell.angle_gamma   90.00
#
_symmetry.space_group_name_H-M   'P 1'
#
loop_
_entity.id
_entity.type
_entity.pdbx_description
1 polymer ?
#
loop_
_entity_poly.entity_id
_entity_poly.type
_entity_poly.pdbx_seq_one_letter_code
_entity_poly.pdbx_strand_id
1 'polypeptide(L)'
;MNKIYRAGLDVGSTTAKITVLDDSDQLIFSRYERHNARVNELVGSYLNEIEHQLGQVSLHLCVTGSVGMSAAEYMKTEFVQEVVAATVFARHRYPQAKALIDIGGEDAKVVFFNGKSMELRMNGNCAGGTGAFIDQMAVLTGSTNSELNDKAMVAKQLYPMAARCGVFAKTDIQNLMSRNLPESDIAASIFHSIAVQTITTLSHGCDFTPPILLCGGPLTFLPALRKAFAEYLKMNDDDFIVLREGNLIPSIGCALRADKAEAVDIDTLRSRLKKAKNTEPHETTCDTSCATGCGIIEEKNTEVHEELLPLFSNEAEHTAWLEGKKRFATPVYPLKNGDESVVIGVDSGSTTTKIIAARTTPGEEGQIVFSHYAMNHGNPIKAVYEGLMRLNDEAGKAGANIHVVGTCTTGYGEELIKAAFNMDDGIIETMAHYRAAAHLMPDVSFILDIGGQDMKAIFVENGAVVRMELNEACSSGCGTFIQTFAQGLGYDVSTFAQLACEAVKPCDLGTRCTVFMNSKVKQVMREGASVADIAAGLSYSVVRNCLYKVLKLHGNDRLGQRIVVQGGTMKNDSVVRAFELLTGTEVARSNMPEMMGAYGCALHAIETIYGNTESRTLNSLLGTSTYNTKLLNCKGCENHCLVTMYNFAGGRKFYSGNKCERVFNNKGKNSTKGENIYTYKYHQLFDCY
;
A
#
# COMPACT_ATOMS: atom_id res chain seq x y z
N MET A 1 2.06 -52.85 10.97
CA MET A 1 2.98 -51.90 10.30
C MET A 1 2.16 -50.66 9.97
N ASN A 2 2.60 -49.48 10.41
CA ASN A 2 1.93 -48.23 10.03
C ASN A 2 2.04 -48.09 8.50
N LYS A 3 0.94 -47.69 7.85
CA LYS A 3 0.99 -47.41 6.41
C LYS A 3 1.95 -46.26 6.18
N ILE A 4 2.80 -46.39 5.16
CA ILE A 4 3.79 -45.39 4.81
C ILE A 4 3.25 -44.62 3.61
N TYR A 5 3.30 -43.29 3.68
CA TYR A 5 2.92 -42.41 2.58
C TYR A 5 4.04 -41.42 2.28
N ARG A 6 4.01 -40.84 1.07
CA ARG A 6 4.89 -39.72 0.72
C ARG A 6 4.20 -38.41 1.04
N ALA A 7 4.90 -37.50 1.68
CA ALA A 7 4.39 -36.19 2.00
C ALA A 7 5.38 -35.09 1.58
N GLY A 8 4.81 -33.98 1.12
CA GLY A 8 5.56 -32.78 0.81
C GLY A 8 4.96 -31.59 1.53
N LEU A 9 5.81 -30.82 2.21
CA LEU A 9 5.44 -29.59 2.89
C LEU A 9 6.13 -28.43 2.19
N ASP A 10 5.37 -27.45 1.74
CA ASP A 10 5.89 -26.18 1.23
C ASP A 10 5.48 -25.06 2.17
N VAL A 11 6.45 -24.49 2.88
CA VAL A 11 6.25 -23.32 3.74
C VAL A 11 6.82 -22.11 3.01
N GLY A 12 5.98 -21.51 2.20
CA GLY A 12 6.26 -20.29 1.46
C GLY A 12 6.28 -19.05 2.35
N SER A 13 6.38 -17.89 1.72
CA SER A 13 6.59 -16.64 2.44
C SER A 13 5.31 -16.10 3.12
N THR A 14 4.14 -16.48 2.62
CA THR A 14 2.82 -16.06 3.13
C THR A 14 1.88 -17.22 3.40
N THR A 15 2.16 -18.40 2.82
CA THR A 15 1.29 -19.57 2.86
C THR A 15 2.08 -20.81 3.21
N ALA A 16 1.44 -21.75 3.90
CA ALA A 16 1.93 -23.10 4.04
C ALA A 16 0.98 -24.04 3.30
N LYS A 17 1.53 -25.11 2.76
CA LYS A 17 0.75 -26.14 2.07
C LYS A 17 1.39 -27.50 2.26
N ILE A 18 0.57 -28.52 2.48
CA ILE A 18 1.00 -29.89 2.64
C ILE A 18 0.26 -30.78 1.64
N THR A 19 0.91 -31.85 1.21
CA THR A 19 0.39 -32.80 0.25
C THR A 19 0.81 -34.19 0.67
N VAL A 20 -0.10 -35.16 0.62
CA VAL A 20 0.20 -36.59 0.83
C VAL A 20 -0.19 -37.37 -0.42
N LEU A 21 0.74 -38.20 -0.91
CA LEU A 21 0.56 -39.08 -2.05
C LEU A 21 0.53 -40.55 -1.61
N ASP A 22 -0.30 -41.34 -2.29
CA ASP A 22 -0.27 -42.80 -2.19
C ASP A 22 0.83 -43.43 -3.06
N ASP A 23 0.92 -44.76 -3.06
CA ASP A 23 1.90 -45.52 -3.86
C ASP A 23 1.70 -45.39 -5.37
N SER A 24 0.52 -44.92 -5.82
CA SER A 24 0.18 -44.69 -7.23
C SER A 24 0.36 -43.22 -7.64
N ASP A 25 1.14 -42.46 -6.87
CA ASP A 25 1.37 -41.02 -7.01
C ASP A 25 0.08 -40.17 -6.95
N GLN A 26 -1.03 -40.71 -6.44
CA GLN A 26 -2.31 -39.98 -6.37
C GLN A 26 -2.39 -39.12 -5.12
N LEU A 27 -2.99 -37.93 -5.28
CA LEU A 27 -3.20 -37.00 -4.18
C LEU A 27 -4.34 -37.49 -3.28
N ILE A 28 -4.01 -37.86 -2.04
CA ILE A 28 -5.00 -38.36 -1.06
C ILE A 28 -5.30 -37.37 0.08
N PHE A 29 -4.41 -36.39 0.29
CA PHE A 29 -4.61 -35.31 1.25
C PHE A 29 -3.89 -34.04 0.79
N SER A 30 -4.52 -32.88 0.98
CA SER A 30 -3.86 -31.59 0.82
C SER A 30 -4.48 -30.49 1.68
N ARG A 31 -3.65 -29.50 2.04
CA ARG A 31 -4.07 -28.21 2.61
C ARG A 31 -3.24 -27.08 2.02
N TYR A 32 -3.81 -25.89 1.96
CA TYR A 32 -3.18 -24.64 1.54
C TYR A 32 -3.82 -23.50 2.32
N GLU A 33 -3.05 -22.86 3.21
CA GLU A 33 -3.55 -21.80 4.09
C GLU A 33 -2.51 -20.71 4.30
N ARG A 34 -2.97 -19.50 4.61
CA ARG A 34 -2.07 -18.42 5.06
C ARG A 34 -1.62 -18.71 6.49
N HIS A 35 -0.31 -18.72 6.71
CA HIS A 35 0.22 -19.05 8.04
C HIS A 35 0.13 -17.88 9.03
N ASN A 36 0.02 -16.62 8.56
CA ASN A 36 -0.09 -15.41 9.41
C ASN A 36 0.88 -15.45 10.60
N ALA A 37 2.19 -15.53 10.33
CA ALA A 37 3.25 -15.74 11.34
C ALA A 37 3.29 -17.07 12.09
N ARG A 38 2.23 -17.87 12.09
CA ARG A 38 2.05 -19.04 12.97
C ARG A 38 2.39 -20.36 12.25
N VAL A 39 3.58 -20.43 11.66
CA VAL A 39 4.01 -21.58 10.85
C VAL A 39 3.94 -22.90 11.63
N ASN A 40 4.57 -22.97 12.81
CA ASN A 40 4.64 -24.21 13.59
C ASN A 40 3.27 -24.70 14.06
N GLU A 41 2.35 -23.78 14.35
CA GLU A 41 0.98 -24.12 14.77
C GLU A 41 0.19 -24.70 13.60
N LEU A 42 0.30 -24.07 12.42
CA LEU A 42 -0.37 -24.51 11.20
C LEU A 42 0.19 -25.84 10.69
N VAL A 43 1.52 -26.03 10.71
CA VAL A 43 2.11 -27.34 10.36
C VAL A 43 1.67 -28.40 11.36
N GLY A 44 1.56 -28.06 12.64
CA GLY A 44 1.03 -28.96 13.67
C GLY A 44 -0.43 -29.36 13.41
N SER A 45 -1.28 -28.43 12.97
CA SER A 45 -2.68 -28.74 12.63
C SER A 45 -2.77 -29.65 11.41
N TYR A 46 -1.93 -29.44 10.39
CA TYR A 46 -1.84 -30.33 9.23
C TYR A 46 -1.55 -31.78 9.60
N LEU A 47 -0.59 -32.01 10.51
CA LEU A 47 -0.27 -33.36 10.97
C LEU A 47 -1.44 -34.00 11.73
N ASN A 48 -2.17 -33.22 12.55
CA ASN A 48 -3.36 -33.71 13.24
C ASN A 48 -4.48 -34.11 12.26
N GLU A 49 -4.68 -33.32 11.20
CA GLU A 49 -5.70 -33.60 10.19
C GLU A 49 -5.34 -34.83 9.34
N ILE A 50 -4.06 -35.00 9.01
CA ILE A 50 -3.56 -36.21 8.34
C ILE A 50 -3.83 -37.44 9.21
N GLU A 51 -3.51 -37.39 10.51
CA GLU A 51 -3.79 -38.49 11.44
C GLU A 51 -5.29 -38.78 11.53
N HIS A 52 -6.13 -37.75 11.60
CA HIS A 52 -7.59 -37.92 11.67
C HIS A 52 -8.16 -38.59 10.42
N GLN A 53 -7.62 -38.27 9.23
CA GLN A 53 -8.13 -38.80 7.97
C GLN A 53 -7.52 -40.15 7.56
N LEU A 54 -6.22 -40.36 7.81
CA LEU A 54 -5.46 -41.53 7.35
C LEU A 54 -5.12 -42.52 8.48
N GLY A 55 -5.40 -42.15 9.73
CA GLY A 55 -5.00 -42.89 10.92
C GLY A 55 -3.54 -42.68 11.29
N GLN A 56 -3.02 -43.58 12.13
CA GLN A 56 -1.61 -43.59 12.50
C GLN A 56 -0.75 -44.11 11.35
N VAL A 57 0.08 -43.22 10.80
CA VAL A 57 0.83 -43.41 9.56
C VAL A 57 2.27 -42.93 9.73
N SER A 58 3.15 -43.45 8.89
CA SER A 58 4.50 -42.92 8.74
C SER A 58 4.62 -42.15 7.43
N LEU A 59 5.38 -41.06 7.43
CA LEU A 59 5.54 -40.18 6.28
C LEU A 59 7.00 -40.15 5.85
N HIS A 60 7.23 -40.38 4.56
CA HIS A 60 8.41 -39.88 3.87
C HIS A 60 8.19 -38.39 3.61
N LEU A 61 8.75 -37.52 4.45
CA LEU A 61 8.51 -36.07 4.38
C LEU A 61 9.68 -35.32 3.75
N CYS A 62 9.40 -34.54 2.72
CA CYS A 62 10.31 -33.56 2.14
C CYS A 62 9.73 -32.15 2.27
N VAL A 63 10.57 -31.18 2.60
CA VAL A 63 10.16 -29.80 2.88
C VAL A 63 10.77 -28.83 1.86
N THR A 64 10.02 -27.79 1.50
CA THR A 64 10.47 -26.70 0.65
C THR A 64 9.87 -25.36 1.12
N GLY A 65 10.20 -24.29 0.41
CA GLY A 65 9.63 -22.97 0.57
C GLY A 65 10.58 -22.03 1.32
N SER A 66 10.39 -20.73 1.15
CA SER A 66 11.27 -19.69 1.70
C SER A 66 11.40 -19.71 3.23
N VAL A 67 10.40 -20.23 3.94
CA VAL A 67 10.36 -20.35 5.41
C VAL A 67 10.48 -21.82 5.85
N GLY A 68 10.51 -22.76 4.89
CA GLY A 68 10.50 -24.20 5.17
C GLY A 68 11.79 -24.76 5.76
N MET A 69 12.91 -24.04 5.64
CA MET A 69 14.21 -24.54 6.11
C MET A 69 14.22 -24.80 7.62
N SER A 70 13.73 -23.86 8.43
CA SER A 70 13.63 -24.04 9.88
C SER A 70 12.66 -25.18 10.24
N ALA A 71 11.53 -25.29 9.52
CA ALA A 71 10.59 -26.40 9.72
C ALA A 71 11.25 -27.77 9.41
N ALA A 72 12.07 -27.84 8.35
CA ALA A 72 12.82 -29.02 7.98
C ALA A 72 13.87 -29.41 9.04
N GLU A 73 14.58 -28.43 9.59
CA GLU A 73 15.54 -28.63 10.68
C GLU A 73 14.86 -29.15 11.95
N TYR A 74 13.75 -28.52 12.36
CA TYR A 74 13.00 -28.94 13.54
C TYR A 74 12.46 -30.36 13.39
N MET A 75 11.87 -30.68 12.24
CA MET A 75 11.32 -32.00 11.97
C MET A 75 12.38 -33.05 11.61
N LYS A 76 13.63 -32.63 11.36
CA LYS A 76 14.76 -33.45 10.89
C LYS A 76 14.42 -34.20 9.60
N THR A 77 14.07 -33.43 8.56
CA THR A 77 13.63 -33.93 7.24
C THR A 77 14.43 -33.27 6.11
N GLU A 78 14.43 -33.86 4.90
CA GLU A 78 15.12 -33.28 3.74
C GLU A 78 14.50 -31.93 3.36
N PHE A 79 15.34 -30.93 3.13
CA PHE A 79 14.95 -29.65 2.52
C PHE A 79 15.39 -29.61 1.06
N VAL A 80 14.50 -29.19 0.16
CA VAL A 80 14.79 -28.94 -1.24
C VAL A 80 14.30 -27.54 -1.63
N GLN A 81 14.93 -26.93 -2.64
CA GLN A 81 14.46 -25.64 -3.15
C GLN A 81 13.14 -25.77 -3.91
N GLU A 82 12.27 -24.78 -3.77
CA GLU A 82 10.89 -24.78 -4.31
C GLU A 82 10.83 -24.98 -5.81
N VAL A 83 11.71 -24.29 -6.53
CA VAL A 83 11.84 -24.40 -7.97
C VAL A 83 12.32 -25.78 -8.43
N VAL A 84 13.12 -26.47 -7.63
CA VAL A 84 13.53 -27.86 -7.89
C VAL A 84 12.36 -28.80 -7.65
N ALA A 85 11.60 -28.60 -6.57
CA ALA A 85 10.38 -29.38 -6.31
C ALA A 85 9.35 -29.21 -7.44
N ALA A 86 9.06 -27.96 -7.85
CA ALA A 86 8.16 -27.68 -8.97
C ALA A 86 8.65 -28.30 -10.29
N THR A 87 9.97 -28.33 -10.51
CA THR A 87 10.59 -29.00 -11.67
C THR A 87 10.42 -30.52 -11.62
N VAL A 88 10.56 -31.15 -10.45
CA VAL A 88 10.29 -32.60 -10.27
C VAL A 88 8.86 -32.91 -10.67
N PHE A 89 7.89 -32.14 -10.18
CA PHE A 89 6.49 -32.28 -10.58
C PHE A 89 6.31 -32.13 -12.10
N ALA A 90 6.85 -31.06 -12.68
CA ALA A 90 6.70 -30.75 -14.09
C ALA A 90 7.26 -31.86 -14.98
N ARG A 91 8.47 -32.36 -14.69
CA ARG A 91 9.10 -33.44 -15.47
C ARG A 91 8.40 -34.78 -15.28
N HIS A 92 7.82 -35.05 -14.11
CA HIS A 92 7.15 -36.31 -13.81
C HIS A 92 5.75 -36.40 -14.43
N ARG A 93 4.94 -35.33 -14.30
CA ARG A 93 3.53 -35.33 -14.75
C ARG A 93 3.27 -34.63 -16.07
N TYR A 94 4.11 -33.67 -16.45
CA TYR A 94 3.94 -32.85 -17.66
C TYR A 94 5.25 -32.73 -18.46
N PRO A 95 5.89 -33.84 -18.87
CA PRO A 95 7.18 -33.82 -19.55
C PRO A 95 7.18 -33.03 -20.86
N GLN A 96 6.00 -32.85 -21.48
CA GLN A 96 5.78 -32.05 -22.68
C GLN A 96 5.91 -30.53 -22.46
N ALA A 97 5.79 -30.04 -21.22
CA ALA A 97 5.89 -28.61 -20.92
C ALA A 97 7.26 -28.07 -21.36
N LYS A 98 7.26 -26.94 -22.07
CA LYS A 98 8.48 -26.26 -22.55
C LYS A 98 8.95 -25.17 -21.59
N ALA A 99 8.03 -24.61 -20.82
CA ALA A 99 8.34 -23.72 -19.72
C ALA A 99 7.43 -23.96 -18.51
N LEU A 100 7.86 -23.48 -17.34
CA LEU A 100 7.07 -23.33 -16.14
C LEU A 100 7.13 -21.87 -15.70
N ILE A 101 5.98 -21.24 -15.49
CA ILE A 101 5.87 -19.90 -14.88
C ILE A 101 5.22 -20.08 -13.52
N ASP A 102 5.92 -19.67 -12.47
CA ASP A 102 5.47 -19.69 -11.09
C ASP A 102 5.36 -18.26 -10.56
N ILE A 103 4.17 -17.86 -10.16
CA ILE A 103 3.96 -16.57 -9.49
C ILE A 103 3.61 -16.87 -8.04
N GLY A 104 4.59 -16.65 -7.16
CA GLY A 104 4.45 -16.78 -5.72
C GLY A 104 3.93 -15.50 -5.07
N GLY A 105 3.94 -15.49 -3.73
CA GLY A 105 3.59 -14.30 -2.95
C GLY A 105 4.62 -13.18 -3.13
N GLU A 106 5.90 -13.50 -3.04
CA GLU A 106 6.99 -12.49 -3.04
C GLU A 106 8.04 -12.68 -4.13
N ASP A 107 7.96 -13.80 -4.84
CA ASP A 107 8.84 -14.10 -5.94
C ASP A 107 8.03 -14.58 -7.16
N ALA A 108 8.69 -14.56 -8.30
CA ALA A 108 8.24 -15.05 -9.58
C ALA A 108 9.41 -15.85 -10.18
N LYS A 109 9.11 -17.03 -10.71
CA LYS A 109 10.10 -17.95 -11.24
C LYS A 109 9.70 -18.39 -12.63
N VAL A 110 10.70 -18.53 -13.49
CA VAL A 110 10.53 -19.12 -14.82
C VAL A 110 11.56 -20.23 -14.97
N VAL A 111 11.11 -21.40 -15.40
CA VAL A 111 11.98 -22.51 -15.77
C VAL A 111 11.76 -22.81 -17.24
N PHE A 112 12.82 -22.78 -18.04
CA PHE A 112 12.81 -23.20 -19.45
C PHE A 112 13.36 -24.62 -19.58
N PHE A 113 12.61 -25.50 -20.24
CA PHE A 113 12.93 -26.91 -20.41
C PHE A 113 13.54 -27.16 -21.79
N ASN A 114 14.84 -26.88 -21.93
CA ASN A 114 15.61 -27.02 -23.17
C ASN A 114 16.22 -28.44 -23.28
N GLY A 115 15.38 -29.46 -23.47
CA GLY A 115 15.82 -30.85 -23.59
C GLY A 115 16.40 -31.41 -22.28
N LYS A 116 17.71 -31.69 -22.21
CA LYS A 116 18.39 -32.17 -21.00
C LYS A 116 18.87 -31.04 -20.07
N SER A 117 19.00 -29.82 -20.59
CA SER A 117 19.37 -28.63 -19.81
C SER A 117 18.12 -27.88 -19.35
N MET A 118 18.17 -27.34 -18.13
CA MET A 118 17.12 -26.49 -17.59
C MET A 118 17.72 -25.14 -17.23
N GLU A 119 17.09 -24.07 -17.70
CA GLU A 119 17.43 -22.72 -17.28
C GLU A 119 16.40 -22.23 -16.28
N LEU A 120 16.90 -21.80 -15.13
CA LEU A 120 16.11 -21.38 -14.01
C LEU A 120 16.35 -19.90 -13.76
N ARG A 121 15.26 -19.14 -13.74
CA ARG A 121 15.27 -17.69 -13.52
C ARG A 121 14.30 -17.37 -12.40
N MET A 122 14.69 -16.44 -11.54
CA MET A 122 13.87 -15.95 -10.45
C MET A 122 14.13 -14.46 -10.31
N ASN A 123 13.08 -13.69 -10.01
CA ASN A 123 13.27 -12.28 -9.71
C ASN A 123 14.00 -12.14 -8.36
N GLY A 124 14.74 -11.04 -8.19
CA GLY A 124 15.17 -10.64 -6.84
C GLY A 124 13.97 -10.31 -5.97
N ASN A 125 14.20 -9.86 -4.74
CA ASN A 125 13.16 -9.57 -3.74
C ASN A 125 12.08 -8.54 -4.15
N CYS A 126 12.04 -8.04 -5.39
CA CYS A 126 11.08 -7.04 -5.88
C CYS A 126 9.66 -7.60 -6.06
N ALA A 127 8.70 -7.02 -5.34
CA ALA A 127 7.29 -7.43 -5.36
C ALA A 127 6.53 -7.10 -6.66
N GLY A 128 7.05 -6.25 -7.55
CA GLY A 128 6.28 -5.65 -8.66
C GLY A 128 5.68 -6.62 -9.70
N GLY A 129 6.05 -7.91 -9.65
CA GLY A 129 5.50 -8.96 -10.52
C GLY A 129 4.92 -10.15 -9.75
N THR A 130 4.54 -9.99 -8.49
CA THR A 130 4.19 -11.11 -7.59
C THR A 130 2.82 -10.92 -6.94
N GLY A 131 2.35 -11.94 -6.21
CA GLY A 131 1.08 -11.88 -5.48
C GLY A 131 1.00 -10.71 -4.47
N ALA A 132 2.12 -10.34 -3.85
CA ALA A 132 2.18 -9.22 -2.92
C ALA A 132 1.88 -7.87 -3.58
N PHE A 133 2.23 -7.70 -4.86
CA PHE A 133 1.82 -6.51 -5.60
C PHE A 133 0.31 -6.50 -5.87
N ILE A 134 -0.28 -7.66 -6.20
CA ILE A 134 -1.74 -7.79 -6.33
C ILE A 134 -2.43 -7.41 -5.02
N ASP A 135 -1.94 -7.94 -3.89
CA ASP A 135 -2.46 -7.61 -2.55
C ASP A 135 -2.39 -6.09 -2.30
N GLN A 136 -1.26 -5.45 -2.61
CA GLN A 136 -1.09 -4.00 -2.45
C GLN A 136 -2.04 -3.20 -3.34
N MET A 137 -2.25 -3.63 -4.59
CA MET A 137 -3.17 -2.94 -5.50
C MET A 137 -4.62 -3.12 -5.07
N ALA A 138 -4.98 -4.30 -4.55
CA ALA A 138 -6.31 -4.55 -4.00
C ALA A 138 -6.61 -3.62 -2.81
N VAL A 139 -5.63 -3.44 -1.90
CA VAL A 139 -5.73 -2.47 -0.80
C VAL A 139 -5.87 -1.05 -1.30
N LEU A 140 -5.07 -0.66 -2.30
CA LEU A 140 -5.11 0.67 -2.91
C LEU A 140 -6.48 0.97 -3.52
N THR A 141 -7.07 0.01 -4.24
CA THR A 141 -8.38 0.16 -4.88
C THR A 141 -9.55 -0.11 -3.94
N GLY A 142 -9.28 -0.46 -2.67
CA GLY A 142 -10.31 -0.82 -1.70
C GLY A 142 -11.15 -2.02 -2.15
N SER A 143 -10.53 -3.03 -2.74
CA SER A 143 -11.16 -4.27 -3.24
C SER A 143 -10.41 -5.50 -2.73
N THR A 144 -11.00 -6.68 -2.85
CA THR A 144 -10.29 -7.95 -2.66
C THR A 144 -9.64 -8.41 -3.97
N ASN A 145 -8.70 -9.36 -3.91
CA ASN A 145 -8.08 -9.94 -5.11
C ASN A 145 -9.12 -10.58 -6.05
N SER A 146 -10.19 -11.17 -5.50
CA SER A 146 -11.29 -11.75 -6.28
C SER A 146 -12.09 -10.68 -7.01
N GLU A 147 -12.47 -9.61 -6.30
CA GLU A 147 -13.19 -8.49 -6.90
C GLU A 147 -12.34 -7.79 -7.98
N LEU A 148 -11.04 -7.64 -7.74
CA LEU A 148 -10.12 -7.08 -8.73
C LEU A 148 -10.05 -7.97 -9.98
N ASN A 149 -9.99 -9.29 -9.81
CA ASN A 149 -10.07 -10.25 -10.91
C ASN A 149 -11.37 -10.09 -11.72
N ASP A 150 -12.52 -10.06 -11.04
CA ASP A 150 -13.81 -10.00 -11.72
C ASP A 150 -14.00 -8.69 -12.50
N LYS A 151 -13.53 -7.57 -11.92
CA LYS A 151 -13.48 -6.27 -12.59
C LYS A 151 -12.60 -6.31 -13.85
N ALA A 152 -11.42 -6.93 -13.77
CA ALA A 152 -10.50 -7.03 -14.90
C ALA A 152 -11.05 -7.89 -16.06
N MET A 153 -11.86 -8.91 -15.77
CA MET A 153 -12.43 -9.80 -16.79
C MET A 153 -13.40 -9.07 -17.75
N VAL A 154 -14.09 -8.04 -17.26
CA VAL A 154 -15.05 -7.24 -18.05
C VAL A 154 -14.46 -5.93 -18.59
N ALA A 155 -13.14 -5.74 -18.43
CA ALA A 155 -12.44 -4.57 -18.93
C ALA A 155 -12.56 -4.45 -20.45
N LYS A 156 -12.63 -3.21 -20.92
CA LYS A 156 -12.72 -2.90 -22.35
C LYS A 156 -11.38 -2.42 -22.89
N GLN A 157 -10.50 -1.93 -22.02
CA GLN A 157 -9.28 -1.22 -22.42
C GLN A 157 -8.16 -1.44 -21.41
N LEU A 158 -6.93 -1.27 -21.89
CA LEU A 158 -5.71 -1.26 -21.07
C LEU A 158 -5.09 0.14 -21.10
N TYR A 159 -4.67 0.61 -19.94
CA TYR A 159 -3.88 1.82 -19.78
C TYR A 159 -2.42 1.42 -19.56
N PRO A 160 -1.47 1.94 -20.37
CA PRO A 160 -0.06 1.74 -20.13
C PRO A 160 0.33 2.24 -18.73
N MET A 161 1.06 1.42 -17.99
CA MET A 161 1.58 1.75 -16.66
C MET A 161 2.99 1.18 -16.48
N ALA A 162 3.75 1.75 -15.56
CA ALA A 162 5.09 1.28 -15.25
C ALA A 162 5.08 -0.15 -14.69
N ALA A 163 5.65 -1.11 -15.41
CA ALA A 163 5.71 -2.51 -14.99
C ALA A 163 6.90 -2.84 -14.05
N ARG A 164 7.97 -2.02 -14.08
CA ARG A 164 9.27 -2.36 -13.46
C ARG A 164 9.30 -2.26 -11.93
N CYS A 165 8.54 -1.35 -11.34
CA CYS A 165 8.55 -1.12 -9.91
C CYS A 165 7.12 -0.91 -9.42
N GLY A 166 6.71 -1.69 -8.42
CA GLY A 166 5.36 -1.58 -7.84
C GLY A 166 5.06 -0.19 -7.28
N VAL A 167 6.09 0.57 -6.89
CA VAL A 167 5.98 1.98 -6.50
C VAL A 167 5.49 2.88 -7.64
N PHE A 168 6.07 2.76 -8.85
CA PHE A 168 5.65 3.59 -9.98
C PHE A 168 4.29 3.14 -10.52
N ALA A 169 4.05 1.82 -10.59
CA ALA A 169 2.75 1.28 -10.96
C ALA A 169 1.63 1.83 -10.06
N LYS A 170 1.89 1.89 -8.75
CA LYS A 170 0.99 2.47 -7.76
C LYS A 170 0.68 3.94 -8.02
N THR A 171 1.69 4.77 -8.29
CA THR A 171 1.50 6.18 -8.63
C THR A 171 0.67 6.34 -9.91
N ASP A 172 0.92 5.51 -10.93
CA ASP A 172 0.11 5.51 -12.15
C ASP A 172 -1.36 5.17 -11.83
N ILE A 173 -1.61 4.12 -11.06
CA ILE A 173 -2.97 3.70 -10.67
C ILE A 173 -3.71 4.80 -9.89
N GLN A 174 -3.03 5.48 -8.97
CA GLN A 174 -3.62 6.61 -8.21
C GLN A 174 -4.02 7.76 -9.11
N ASN A 175 -3.18 8.08 -10.09
CA ASN A 175 -3.49 9.10 -11.08
C ASN A 175 -4.69 8.70 -11.95
N LEU A 176 -4.82 7.41 -12.31
CA LEU A 176 -5.98 6.91 -13.04
C LEU A 176 -7.27 6.96 -12.20
N MET A 177 -7.18 6.61 -10.91
CA MET A 177 -8.32 6.62 -9.97
C MET A 177 -8.81 8.04 -9.64
N SER A 178 -7.91 8.95 -9.28
CA SER A 178 -8.26 10.35 -8.99
C SER A 178 -8.92 11.07 -10.17
N ARG A 179 -8.66 10.56 -11.38
CA ARG A 179 -9.22 10.99 -12.66
C ARG A 179 -10.56 10.34 -13.02
N ASN A 180 -11.12 9.52 -12.13
CA ASN A 180 -12.42 8.85 -12.25
C ASN A 180 -12.54 7.96 -13.51
N LEU A 181 -11.47 7.21 -13.82
CA LEU A 181 -11.46 6.21 -14.89
C LEU A 181 -12.12 4.88 -14.45
N PRO A 182 -12.60 4.04 -15.39
CA PRO A 182 -13.27 2.78 -15.04
C PRO A 182 -12.37 1.82 -14.26
N GLU A 183 -12.85 1.36 -13.09
CA GLU A 183 -12.10 0.43 -12.25
C GLU A 183 -11.79 -0.90 -12.95
N SER A 184 -12.66 -1.36 -13.85
CA SER A 184 -12.43 -2.57 -14.66
C SER A 184 -11.16 -2.46 -15.50
N ASP A 185 -10.96 -1.31 -16.13
CA ASP A 185 -9.82 -1.08 -17.02
C ASP A 185 -8.52 -0.88 -16.20
N ILE A 186 -8.61 -0.22 -15.04
CA ILE A 186 -7.51 -0.12 -14.09
C ILE A 186 -7.09 -1.52 -13.61
N ALA A 187 -8.05 -2.37 -13.24
CA ALA A 187 -7.81 -3.73 -12.78
C ALA A 187 -7.13 -4.59 -13.86
N ALA A 188 -7.61 -4.55 -15.10
CA ALA A 188 -6.97 -5.27 -16.21
C ALA A 188 -5.54 -4.77 -16.48
N SER A 189 -5.32 -3.46 -16.36
CA SER A 189 -3.99 -2.86 -16.55
C SER A 189 -3.01 -3.29 -15.45
N ILE A 190 -3.47 -3.46 -14.21
CA ILE A 190 -2.67 -4.04 -13.11
C ILE A 190 -2.19 -5.45 -13.48
N PHE A 191 -3.10 -6.35 -13.87
CA PHE A 191 -2.71 -7.71 -14.26
C PHE A 191 -1.79 -7.74 -15.48
N HIS A 192 -2.05 -6.89 -16.47
CA HIS A 192 -1.18 -6.72 -17.63
C HIS A 192 0.24 -6.31 -17.24
N SER A 193 0.39 -5.36 -16.30
CA SER A 193 1.70 -4.92 -15.82
C SER A 193 2.51 -6.06 -15.18
N ILE A 194 1.86 -6.98 -14.47
CA ILE A 194 2.51 -8.16 -13.85
C ILE A 194 3.00 -9.13 -14.93
N ALA A 195 2.17 -9.38 -15.95
CA ALA A 195 2.55 -10.24 -17.07
C ALA A 195 3.75 -9.65 -17.81
N VAL A 196 3.68 -8.37 -18.18
CA VAL A 196 4.79 -7.62 -18.81
C VAL A 196 6.05 -7.77 -17.96
N GLN A 197 5.97 -7.43 -16.66
CA GLN A 197 7.13 -7.42 -15.77
C GLN A 197 7.77 -8.79 -15.63
N THR A 198 6.97 -9.84 -15.49
CA THR A 198 7.45 -11.22 -15.36
C THR A 198 8.19 -11.63 -16.62
N ILE A 199 7.57 -11.43 -17.79
CA ILE A 199 8.14 -11.87 -19.06
C ILE A 199 9.38 -11.04 -19.41
N THR A 200 9.34 -9.72 -19.31
CA THR A 200 10.49 -8.87 -19.66
C THR A 200 11.68 -9.08 -18.75
N THR A 201 11.44 -9.38 -17.47
CA THR A 201 12.52 -9.54 -16.48
C THR A 201 13.08 -10.95 -16.45
N LEU A 202 12.27 -11.99 -16.70
CA LEU A 202 12.69 -13.38 -16.53
C LEU A 202 12.97 -14.11 -17.84
N SER A 203 12.57 -13.57 -19.01
CA SER A 203 12.91 -14.15 -20.31
C SER A 203 14.40 -14.05 -20.65
N HIS A 204 15.05 -12.90 -20.43
CA HIS A 204 16.47 -12.65 -20.73
C HIS A 204 16.93 -13.14 -22.12
N GLY A 205 16.05 -13.08 -23.14
CA GLY A 205 16.34 -13.53 -24.50
C GLY A 205 15.92 -14.97 -24.82
N CYS A 206 15.31 -15.69 -23.87
CA CYS A 206 14.64 -16.96 -24.11
C CYS A 206 13.18 -16.73 -24.55
N ASP A 207 12.80 -17.36 -25.66
CA ASP A 207 11.42 -17.33 -26.15
C ASP A 207 10.54 -18.31 -25.39
N PHE A 208 9.34 -17.85 -25.02
CA PHE A 208 8.31 -18.73 -24.49
C PHE A 208 7.69 -19.53 -25.64
N THR A 209 7.71 -20.86 -25.52
CA THR A 209 7.08 -21.77 -26.48
C THR A 209 6.06 -22.64 -25.75
N PRO A 210 4.92 -22.97 -26.39
CA PRO A 210 3.92 -23.83 -25.79
C PRO A 210 4.35 -25.31 -25.78
N PRO A 211 3.83 -26.13 -24.85
CA PRO A 211 2.92 -25.74 -23.77
C PRO A 211 3.65 -25.20 -22.52
N ILE A 212 3.03 -24.25 -21.82
CA ILE A 212 3.58 -23.60 -20.62
C ILE A 212 2.82 -24.04 -19.37
N LEU A 213 3.51 -24.60 -18.37
CA LEU A 213 2.91 -24.97 -17.09
C LEU A 213 2.79 -23.76 -16.16
N LEU A 214 1.58 -23.47 -15.68
CA LEU A 214 1.34 -22.38 -14.75
C LEU A 214 1.29 -22.89 -13.30
N CYS A 215 2.02 -22.21 -12.42
CA CYS A 215 2.23 -22.57 -11.01
C CYS A 215 1.98 -21.37 -10.09
N GLY A 216 1.62 -21.66 -8.84
CA GLY A 216 1.47 -20.65 -7.79
C GLY A 216 0.03 -20.17 -7.60
N GLY A 217 -0.23 -19.58 -6.42
CA GLY A 217 -1.57 -19.15 -6.01
C GLY A 217 -2.22 -18.17 -7.00
N PRO A 218 -1.59 -17.02 -7.30
CA PRO A 218 -2.07 -16.06 -8.29
C PRO A 218 -2.48 -16.68 -9.63
N LEU A 219 -1.62 -17.48 -10.27
CA LEU A 219 -1.92 -18.11 -11.56
C LEU A 219 -2.97 -19.22 -11.46
N THR A 220 -3.21 -19.78 -10.27
CA THR A 220 -4.26 -20.77 -10.02
C THR A 220 -5.63 -20.10 -9.84
N PHE A 221 -5.70 -19.05 -9.02
CA PHE A 221 -6.96 -18.47 -8.57
C PHE A 221 -7.44 -17.25 -9.37
N LEU A 222 -6.58 -16.60 -10.17
CA LEU A 222 -6.90 -15.35 -10.86
C LEU A 222 -6.89 -15.54 -12.39
N PRO A 223 -8.03 -15.91 -13.01
CA PRO A 223 -8.18 -15.99 -14.46
C PRO A 223 -7.73 -14.72 -15.22
N ALA A 224 -7.96 -13.53 -14.66
CA ALA A 224 -7.56 -12.26 -15.27
C ALA A 224 -6.03 -12.15 -15.44
N LEU A 225 -5.26 -12.71 -14.50
CA LEU A 225 -3.81 -12.77 -14.63
C LEU A 225 -3.40 -13.72 -15.75
N ARG A 226 -4.04 -14.88 -15.87
CA ARG A 226 -3.78 -15.82 -16.97
C ARG A 226 -4.10 -15.20 -18.34
N LYS A 227 -5.24 -14.51 -18.44
CA LYS A 227 -5.63 -13.74 -19.63
C LYS A 227 -4.56 -12.70 -20.00
N ALA A 228 -4.03 -11.97 -19.02
CA ALA A 228 -2.96 -10.99 -19.25
C ALA A 228 -1.67 -11.63 -19.79
N PHE A 229 -1.27 -12.81 -19.29
CA PHE A 229 -0.15 -13.57 -19.84
C PHE A 229 -0.42 -14.05 -21.28
N ALA A 230 -1.61 -14.58 -21.55
CA ALA A 230 -2.00 -15.04 -22.88
C ALA A 230 -1.97 -13.89 -23.91
N GLU A 231 -2.57 -12.73 -23.56
CA GLU A 231 -2.57 -11.54 -24.40
C GLU A 231 -1.17 -10.99 -24.66
N TYR A 232 -0.33 -10.91 -23.62
CA TYR A 232 1.03 -10.38 -23.75
C TYR A 232 1.96 -11.29 -24.57
N LEU A 233 1.87 -12.61 -24.35
CA LEU A 233 2.64 -13.61 -25.10
C LEU A 233 2.05 -13.92 -26.48
N LYS A 234 0.86 -13.40 -26.80
CA LYS A 234 0.10 -13.69 -28.02
C LYS A 234 -0.15 -15.19 -28.19
N MET A 235 -0.53 -15.85 -27.09
CA MET A 235 -0.82 -17.28 -27.01
C MET A 235 -2.30 -17.51 -26.74
N ASN A 236 -2.81 -18.69 -27.10
CA ASN A 236 -4.18 -19.10 -26.80
C ASN A 236 -4.25 -19.73 -25.40
N ASP A 237 -5.44 -19.84 -24.83
CA ASP A 237 -5.61 -20.46 -23.51
C ASP A 237 -5.13 -21.94 -23.47
N ASP A 238 -5.28 -22.67 -24.58
CA ASP A 238 -4.83 -24.08 -24.72
C ASP A 238 -3.30 -24.24 -24.75
N ASP A 239 -2.56 -23.15 -24.96
CA ASP A 239 -1.09 -23.15 -24.88
C ASP A 239 -0.59 -23.22 -23.43
N PHE A 240 -1.48 -23.00 -22.45
CA PHE A 240 -1.18 -23.03 -21.03
C PHE A 240 -1.73 -24.30 -20.37
N ILE A 241 -0.88 -24.99 -19.62
CA ILE A 241 -1.29 -26.09 -18.75
C ILE A 241 -1.70 -25.46 -17.41
N VAL A 242 -3.01 -25.39 -17.18
CA VAL A 242 -3.61 -24.87 -15.94
C VAL A 242 -4.16 -26.03 -15.13
N LEU A 243 -3.69 -26.19 -13.89
CA LEU A 243 -4.15 -27.24 -13.00
C LEU A 243 -5.04 -26.66 -11.91
N ARG A 244 -6.08 -27.43 -11.52
CA ARG A 244 -6.94 -27.09 -10.38
C ARG A 244 -6.11 -26.90 -9.09
N GLU A 245 -5.04 -27.68 -8.96
CA GLU A 245 -4.14 -27.71 -7.81
C GLU A 245 -2.77 -27.06 -8.15
N GLY A 246 -2.74 -26.09 -9.08
CA GLY A 246 -1.52 -25.41 -9.52
C GLY A 246 -0.73 -24.74 -8.37
N ASN A 247 -1.42 -24.36 -7.30
CA ASN A 247 -0.83 -23.80 -6.08
C ASN A 247 -0.06 -24.83 -5.24
N LEU A 248 -0.36 -26.13 -5.41
CA LEU A 248 0.24 -27.26 -4.69
C LEU A 248 1.43 -27.89 -5.43
N ILE A 249 1.77 -27.42 -6.63
CA ILE A 249 2.83 -28.00 -7.46
C ILE A 249 4.15 -28.20 -6.68
N PRO A 250 4.67 -27.21 -5.90
CA PRO A 250 5.89 -27.42 -5.14
C PRO A 250 5.77 -28.48 -4.03
N SER A 251 4.66 -28.53 -3.28
CA SER A 251 4.47 -29.54 -2.24
C SER A 251 4.29 -30.94 -2.83
N ILE A 252 3.59 -31.08 -3.97
CA ILE A 252 3.51 -32.36 -4.69
C ILE A 252 4.90 -32.76 -5.20
N GLY A 253 5.66 -31.82 -5.76
CA GLY A 253 7.03 -32.04 -6.20
C GLY A 253 7.95 -32.56 -5.08
N CYS A 254 7.80 -32.01 -3.87
CA CYS A 254 8.47 -32.54 -2.68
C CYS A 254 8.02 -33.95 -2.34
N ALA A 255 6.71 -34.22 -2.34
CA ALA A 255 6.18 -35.55 -2.04
C ALA A 255 6.73 -36.60 -3.03
N LEU A 256 6.75 -36.30 -4.34
CA LEU A 256 7.33 -37.17 -5.37
C LEU A 256 8.84 -37.40 -5.19
N ARG A 257 9.55 -36.43 -4.62
CA ARG A 257 10.99 -36.57 -4.30
C ARG A 257 11.23 -37.34 -3.01
N ALA A 258 10.26 -37.35 -2.10
CA ALA A 258 10.40 -37.85 -0.74
C ALA A 258 10.66 -39.37 -0.65
N ASP A 259 10.53 -40.14 -1.74
CA ASP A 259 10.91 -41.57 -1.82
C ASP A 259 12.34 -41.87 -1.31
N LYS A 260 13.20 -40.86 -1.22
CA LYS A 260 14.58 -40.98 -0.71
C LYS A 260 14.73 -40.68 0.78
N ALA A 261 13.71 -40.14 1.44
CA ALA A 261 13.74 -39.76 2.86
C ALA A 261 13.46 -40.97 3.77
N GLU A 262 13.88 -40.91 5.03
CA GLU A 262 13.49 -41.92 6.03
C GLU A 262 12.01 -41.76 6.40
N ALA A 263 11.27 -42.87 6.56
CA ALA A 263 9.88 -42.81 7.00
C ALA A 263 9.81 -42.48 8.49
N VAL A 264 9.11 -41.39 8.84
CA VAL A 264 8.98 -40.95 10.23
C VAL A 264 7.52 -41.00 10.65
N ASP A 265 7.26 -41.55 11.84
CA ASP A 265 5.93 -41.59 12.42
C ASP A 265 5.38 -40.18 12.72
N ILE A 266 4.08 -39.97 12.50
CA ILE A 266 3.45 -38.66 12.61
C ILE A 266 3.53 -38.07 14.04
N ASP A 267 3.52 -38.92 15.08
CA ASP A 267 3.73 -38.48 16.47
C ASP A 267 5.15 -37.99 16.70
N THR A 268 6.12 -38.65 16.06
CA THR A 268 7.52 -38.24 16.13
C THR A 268 7.70 -36.87 15.48
N LEU A 269 7.14 -36.64 14.29
CA LEU A 269 7.18 -35.33 13.61
C LEU A 269 6.54 -34.23 14.49
N ARG A 270 5.38 -34.52 15.09
CA ARG A 270 4.68 -33.58 15.99
C ARG A 270 5.47 -33.26 17.25
N SER A 271 6.09 -34.26 17.87
CA SER A 271 6.91 -34.08 19.06
C SER A 271 8.16 -33.24 18.78
N ARG A 272 8.78 -33.43 17.61
CA ARG A 272 9.93 -32.66 17.13
C ARG A 272 9.56 -31.19 16.94
N LEU A 273 8.41 -30.91 16.31
CA LEU A 273 7.90 -29.56 16.12
C LEU A 273 7.55 -28.85 17.43
N LYS A 274 7.00 -29.57 18.42
CA LYS A 274 6.68 -29.01 19.76
C LYS A 274 7.93 -28.64 20.56
N LYS A 275 9.01 -29.43 20.49
CA LYS A 275 10.26 -29.15 21.22
C LYS A 275 10.94 -27.85 20.76
N ALA A 276 10.74 -27.45 19.50
CA ALA A 276 11.24 -26.19 18.97
C ALA A 276 10.58 -24.94 19.59
N LYS A 277 9.38 -25.05 20.20
CA LYS A 277 8.74 -23.91 20.91
C LYS A 277 9.39 -23.59 22.27
N ASN A 278 10.15 -24.53 22.85
CA ASN A 278 10.69 -24.42 24.21
C ASN A 278 12.19 -24.15 24.26
N THR A 279 12.82 -23.88 23.12
CA THR A 279 14.24 -23.50 23.05
C THR A 279 14.29 -21.98 22.85
N GLU A 280 14.79 -21.25 23.85
CA GLU A 280 15.14 -19.83 23.69
C GLU A 280 16.11 -19.65 22.51
N PRO A 281 16.12 -18.49 21.83
CA PRO A 281 17.00 -18.28 20.71
C PRO A 281 18.45 -18.38 21.19
N HIS A 282 19.17 -19.39 20.68
CA HIS A 282 20.61 -19.45 20.82
C HIS A 282 21.21 -18.18 20.19
N GLU A 283 21.90 -17.37 21.01
CA GLU A 283 22.92 -16.44 20.53
C GLU A 283 23.90 -17.24 19.68
N THR A 284 23.70 -17.22 18.37
CA THR A 284 24.59 -17.90 17.44
C THR A 284 25.63 -16.88 17.04
N THR A 285 26.72 -16.83 17.80
CA THR A 285 27.97 -16.24 17.33
C THR A 285 28.38 -16.97 16.06
N CYS A 286 28.32 -16.27 14.93
CA CYS A 286 28.85 -16.72 13.65
C CYS A 286 30.37 -16.94 13.80
N ASP A 287 30.78 -18.20 13.91
CA ASP A 287 32.18 -18.57 13.69
C ASP A 287 32.51 -18.41 12.20
N THR A 288 33.43 -17.50 11.93
CA THR A 288 34.01 -17.22 10.61
C THR A 288 34.76 -18.43 10.07
N SER A 289 34.09 -19.31 9.33
CA SER A 289 34.73 -20.20 8.36
C SER A 289 33.74 -20.86 7.38
N CYS A 290 32.99 -20.09 6.60
CA CYS A 290 32.34 -20.63 5.39
C CYS A 290 33.05 -20.10 4.14
N ALA A 291 33.90 -20.96 3.58
CA ALA A 291 34.56 -20.75 2.29
C ALA A 291 33.61 -21.17 1.17
N THR A 292 32.59 -20.35 0.87
CA THR A 292 31.87 -20.42 -0.42
C THR A 292 31.29 -19.04 -0.80
N GLY A 293 32.07 -18.29 -1.58
CA GLY A 293 31.57 -17.58 -2.78
C GLY A 293 30.44 -16.55 -2.71
N CYS A 294 29.94 -16.14 -1.55
CA CYS A 294 29.06 -14.97 -1.43
C CYS A 294 29.91 -13.72 -1.26
N GLY A 295 30.31 -13.11 -2.38
CA GLY A 295 30.96 -11.81 -2.40
C GLY A 295 30.01 -10.71 -1.94
N ILE A 296 29.88 -10.56 -0.62
CA ILE A 296 29.43 -9.33 0.01
C ILE A 296 30.71 -8.54 0.25
N ILE A 297 30.89 -7.48 -0.52
CA ILE A 297 31.87 -6.45 -0.20
C ILE A 297 31.40 -5.84 1.13
N GLU A 298 32.12 -6.15 2.21
CA GLU A 298 31.97 -5.46 3.49
C GLU A 298 32.39 -4.00 3.30
N GLU A 299 31.43 -3.15 2.93
CA GLU A 299 31.53 -1.75 3.29
C GLU A 299 31.37 -1.67 4.81
N LYS A 300 32.48 -1.41 5.50
CA LYS A 300 32.52 -1.01 6.91
C LYS A 300 31.70 0.27 7.10
N ASN A 301 30.39 0.14 7.26
CA ASN A 301 29.60 1.13 7.97
C ASN A 301 29.41 0.63 9.40
N THR A 302 30.03 1.34 10.32
CA THR A 302 29.74 1.34 11.75
C THR A 302 28.27 1.72 11.97
N GLU A 303 27.35 0.77 11.86
CA GLU A 303 26.01 0.91 12.43
C GLU A 303 26.07 0.39 13.87
N VAL A 304 26.10 1.32 14.82
CA VAL A 304 25.83 1.04 16.23
C VAL A 304 24.41 0.48 16.29
N HIS A 305 24.23 -0.74 16.82
CA HIS A 305 22.91 -1.25 17.19
C HIS A 305 22.37 -0.41 18.36
N GLU A 306 21.80 0.76 18.07
CA GLU A 306 21.02 1.51 19.06
C GLU A 306 19.72 0.75 19.30
N GLU A 307 19.57 0.16 20.49
CA GLU A 307 18.30 -0.43 20.91
C GLU A 307 17.20 0.64 20.86
N LEU A 308 16.13 0.35 20.12
CA LEU A 308 14.97 1.24 20.03
C LEU A 308 14.26 1.31 21.39
N LEU A 309 13.99 2.52 21.86
CA LEU A 309 13.20 2.73 23.06
C LEU A 309 11.75 2.30 22.84
N PRO A 310 11.09 1.70 23.86
CA PRO A 310 9.63 1.57 23.88
C PRO A 310 8.96 2.91 23.56
N LEU A 311 7.86 2.88 22.80
CA LEU A 311 7.14 4.10 22.45
C LEU A 311 6.57 4.78 23.69
N PHE A 312 6.09 3.98 24.63
CA PHE A 312 5.71 4.38 25.98
C PHE A 312 6.30 3.38 26.97
N SER A 313 6.72 3.86 28.13
CA SER A 313 7.23 3.01 29.22
C SER A 313 6.11 2.21 29.90
N ASN A 314 4.88 2.72 29.87
CA ASN A 314 3.68 2.09 30.41
C ASN A 314 2.40 2.80 29.90
N GLU A 315 1.23 2.21 30.20
CA GLU A 315 -0.09 2.72 29.84
C GLU A 315 -0.41 4.10 30.45
N ALA A 316 0.10 4.40 31.66
CA ALA A 316 -0.13 5.69 32.30
C ALA A 316 0.58 6.83 31.56
N GLU A 317 1.78 6.59 31.04
CA GLU A 317 2.50 7.54 30.18
C GLU A 317 1.73 7.80 28.88
N HIS A 318 1.22 6.74 28.24
CA HIS A 318 0.42 6.87 27.01
C HIS A 318 -0.85 7.70 27.26
N THR A 319 -1.54 7.46 28.38
CA THR A 319 -2.72 8.23 28.78
C THR A 319 -2.40 9.70 29.04
N ALA A 320 -1.31 9.98 29.76
CA ALA A 320 -0.87 11.36 30.03
C ALA A 320 -0.47 12.08 28.73
N TRP A 321 0.18 11.38 27.82
CA TRP A 321 0.53 11.89 26.50
C TRP A 321 -0.72 12.26 25.68
N LEU A 322 -1.74 11.40 25.67
CA LEU A 322 -3.02 11.67 25.01
C LEU A 322 -3.72 12.91 25.57
N GLU A 323 -3.71 13.08 26.90
CA GLU A 323 -4.27 14.28 27.55
C GLU A 323 -3.54 15.54 27.09
N GLY A 324 -2.21 15.50 27.02
CA GLY A 324 -1.39 16.60 26.51
C GLY A 324 -1.74 17.00 25.09
N LYS A 325 -2.16 16.06 24.22
CA LYS A 325 -2.57 16.36 22.84
C LYS A 325 -3.91 17.07 22.71
N LYS A 326 -4.78 17.01 23.73
CA LYS A 326 -6.09 17.69 23.68
C LYS A 326 -6.00 19.21 23.55
N ARG A 327 -4.88 19.83 23.97
CA ARG A 327 -4.65 21.27 23.80
C ARG A 327 -4.58 21.73 22.34
N PHE A 328 -4.35 20.79 21.42
CA PHE A 328 -4.31 21.02 19.98
C PHE A 328 -5.59 20.55 19.27
N ALA A 329 -6.65 20.19 20.01
CA ALA A 329 -7.89 19.73 19.40
C ALA A 329 -8.52 20.80 18.51
N THR A 330 -9.07 20.36 17.38
CA THR A 330 -9.90 21.17 16.48
C THR A 330 -11.35 20.77 16.72
N PRO A 331 -12.11 21.50 17.56
CA PRO A 331 -13.47 21.10 17.94
C PRO A 331 -14.45 21.25 16.77
N VAL A 332 -15.46 20.37 16.74
CA VAL A 332 -16.64 20.53 15.88
C VAL A 332 -17.76 21.11 16.73
N TYR A 333 -18.33 22.22 16.28
CA TYR A 333 -19.43 22.92 16.92
C TYR A 333 -20.78 22.48 16.34
N PRO A 334 -21.85 22.44 17.13
CA PRO A 334 -23.17 22.12 16.62
C PRO A 334 -23.65 23.20 15.66
N LEU A 335 -24.36 22.81 14.59
CA LEU A 335 -25.10 23.73 13.74
C LEU A 335 -26.19 24.47 14.53
N LYS A 336 -26.35 25.76 14.27
CA LYS A 336 -27.37 26.62 14.88
C LYS A 336 -28.67 26.55 14.08
N ASN A 337 -29.79 26.61 14.79
CA ASN A 337 -31.10 26.77 14.16
C ASN A 337 -31.19 28.17 13.49
N GLY A 338 -31.72 28.23 12.28
CA GLY A 338 -31.81 29.45 11.48
C GLY A 338 -30.70 29.56 10.44
N ASP A 339 -30.39 30.79 9.99
CA ASP A 339 -29.41 31.03 8.94
C ASP A 339 -27.97 30.85 9.44
N GLU A 340 -27.20 30.02 8.75
CA GLU A 340 -25.77 29.75 9.02
C GLU A 340 -24.96 30.04 7.76
N SER A 341 -24.09 31.05 7.81
CA SER A 341 -23.14 31.35 6.73
C SER A 341 -21.86 30.54 6.91
N VAL A 342 -21.56 29.70 5.92
CA VAL A 342 -20.42 28.79 5.96
C VAL A 342 -19.60 28.85 4.68
N VAL A 343 -18.32 28.55 4.81
CA VAL A 343 -17.47 28.14 3.69
C VAL A 343 -17.37 26.62 3.65
N ILE A 344 -17.11 26.05 2.47
CA ILE A 344 -16.85 24.63 2.30
C ILE A 344 -15.44 24.42 1.75
N GLY A 345 -14.61 23.70 2.49
CA GLY A 345 -13.31 23.21 2.04
C GLY A 345 -13.39 21.73 1.68
N VAL A 346 -12.87 21.36 0.50
CA VAL A 346 -12.83 19.96 0.05
C VAL A 346 -11.38 19.56 -0.27
N ASP A 347 -10.88 18.54 0.40
CA ASP A 347 -9.65 17.84 0.02
C ASP A 347 -10.03 16.53 -0.68
N SER A 348 -9.86 16.51 -2.00
CA SER A 348 -10.07 15.34 -2.82
C SER A 348 -8.73 14.65 -3.10
N GLY A 349 -8.24 13.90 -2.12
CA GLY A 349 -7.02 13.09 -2.24
C GLY A 349 -7.17 11.91 -3.22
N SER A 350 -6.08 11.17 -3.41
CA SER A 350 -6.02 10.02 -4.33
C SER A 350 -6.97 8.88 -3.95
N THR A 351 -7.10 8.58 -2.66
CA THR A 351 -7.95 7.48 -2.14
C THR A 351 -9.12 7.94 -1.26
N THR A 352 -9.11 9.18 -0.79
CA THR A 352 -10.05 9.69 0.22
C THR A 352 -10.57 11.07 -0.15
N THR A 353 -11.80 11.36 0.23
CA THR A 353 -12.40 12.68 0.14
C THR A 353 -12.68 13.20 1.54
N LYS A 354 -12.27 14.44 1.81
CA LYS A 354 -12.53 15.15 3.06
C LYS A 354 -13.28 16.45 2.80
N ILE A 355 -14.28 16.73 3.61
CA ILE A 355 -15.07 17.97 3.54
C ILE A 355 -15.14 18.60 4.92
N ILE A 356 -14.90 19.91 4.98
CA ILE A 356 -15.12 20.75 6.15
C ILE A 356 -16.11 21.84 5.77
N ALA A 357 -17.14 22.05 6.61
CA ALA A 357 -17.88 23.32 6.61
C ALA A 357 -17.48 24.12 7.86
N ALA A 358 -17.11 25.38 7.65
CA ALA A 358 -16.68 26.27 8.73
C ALA A 358 -17.44 27.60 8.68
N ARG A 359 -17.77 28.15 9.86
CA ARG A 359 -18.47 29.43 9.98
C ARG A 359 -17.65 30.60 9.46
N THR A 360 -18.37 31.60 8.95
CA THR A 360 -17.84 32.92 8.62
C THR A 360 -18.40 34.02 9.50
N THR A 361 -19.19 33.68 10.51
CA THR A 361 -19.81 34.66 11.42
C THR A 361 -18.72 35.40 12.20
N PRO A 362 -18.79 36.74 12.30
CA PRO A 362 -17.85 37.52 13.09
C PRO A 362 -17.69 37.01 14.53
N GLY A 363 -16.46 36.72 14.95
CA GLY A 363 -16.12 36.15 16.26
C GLY A 363 -16.18 34.62 16.34
N GLU A 364 -16.61 33.95 15.26
CA GLU A 364 -16.69 32.49 15.14
C GLU A 364 -16.05 31.99 13.83
N GLU A 365 -15.25 32.82 13.16
CA GLU A 365 -14.64 32.50 11.88
C GLU A 365 -13.74 31.25 12.00
N GLY A 366 -13.92 30.31 11.09
CA GLY A 366 -13.16 29.05 11.09
C GLY A 366 -13.70 28.00 12.05
N GLN A 367 -14.72 28.28 12.87
CA GLN A 367 -15.36 27.23 13.67
C GLN A 367 -15.96 26.15 12.77
N ILE A 368 -15.44 24.93 12.86
CA ILE A 368 -15.91 23.78 12.09
C ILE A 368 -17.29 23.39 12.61
N VAL A 369 -18.29 23.34 11.73
CA VAL A 369 -19.66 22.89 12.06
C VAL A 369 -19.99 21.54 11.45
N PHE A 370 -19.17 21.07 10.50
CA PHE A 370 -19.33 19.79 9.86
C PHE A 370 -17.98 19.26 9.39
N SER A 371 -17.80 17.95 9.54
CA SER A 371 -16.64 17.24 9.01
C SER A 371 -17.07 15.92 8.39
N HIS A 372 -16.48 15.59 7.25
CA HIS A 372 -16.76 14.35 6.55
C HIS A 372 -15.46 13.76 6.01
N TYR A 373 -15.18 12.52 6.37
CA TYR A 373 -14.11 11.72 5.79
C TYR A 373 -14.71 10.46 5.16
N ALA A 374 -14.35 10.17 3.91
CA ALA A 374 -14.75 8.94 3.24
C ALA A 374 -13.66 8.45 2.27
N MET A 375 -13.63 7.14 2.05
CA MET A 375 -12.89 6.56 0.93
C MET A 375 -13.62 6.92 -0.36
N ASN A 376 -12.89 7.33 -1.39
CA ASN A 376 -13.50 7.75 -2.65
C ASN A 376 -13.83 6.58 -3.59
N HIS A 377 -13.24 5.39 -3.35
CA HIS A 377 -13.41 4.17 -4.16
C HIS A 377 -13.34 4.46 -5.68
N GLY A 378 -12.32 5.22 -6.10
CA GLY A 378 -12.13 5.58 -7.51
C GLY A 378 -13.15 6.56 -8.10
N ASN A 379 -14.14 7.01 -7.33
CA ASN A 379 -15.17 7.97 -7.76
C ASN A 379 -15.22 9.20 -6.84
N PRO A 380 -14.26 10.14 -6.98
CA PRO A 380 -14.19 11.32 -6.13
C PRO A 380 -15.41 12.24 -6.24
N ILE A 381 -16.06 12.32 -7.41
CA ILE A 381 -17.29 13.12 -7.59
C ILE A 381 -18.42 12.57 -6.71
N LYS A 382 -18.63 11.25 -6.75
CA LYS A 382 -19.66 10.60 -5.91
C LYS A 382 -19.38 10.81 -4.43
N ALA A 383 -18.12 10.64 -4.00
CA ALA A 383 -17.75 10.83 -2.60
C ALA A 383 -18.02 12.27 -2.09
N VAL A 384 -17.71 13.29 -2.90
CA VAL A 384 -18.05 14.68 -2.57
C VAL A 384 -19.57 14.87 -2.51
N TYR A 385 -20.30 14.33 -3.49
CA TYR A 385 -21.77 14.42 -3.54
C TYR A 385 -22.41 13.83 -2.27
N GLU A 386 -22.02 12.62 -1.88
CA GLU A 386 -22.50 11.96 -0.65
C GLU A 386 -22.14 12.76 0.61
N GLY A 387 -20.96 13.38 0.64
CA GLY A 387 -20.56 14.23 1.76
C GLY A 387 -21.37 15.51 1.88
N LEU A 388 -21.65 16.19 0.77
CA LEU A 388 -22.53 17.36 0.75
C LEU A 388 -23.99 17.00 1.06
N MET A 389 -24.45 15.81 0.65
CA MET A 389 -25.75 15.29 1.07
C MET A 389 -25.83 15.07 2.59
N ARG A 390 -24.78 14.53 3.22
CA ARG A 390 -24.74 14.40 4.70
C ARG A 390 -24.81 15.75 5.39
N LEU A 391 -24.07 16.75 4.92
CA LEU A 391 -24.16 18.12 5.44
C LEU A 391 -25.59 18.67 5.33
N ASN A 392 -26.26 18.43 4.20
CA ASN A 392 -27.63 18.88 3.99
C ASN A 392 -28.64 18.18 4.94
N ASP A 393 -28.45 16.88 5.20
CA ASP A 393 -29.26 16.11 6.16
C ASP A 393 -29.04 16.58 7.61
N GLU A 394 -27.78 16.80 8.02
CA GLU A 394 -27.45 17.32 9.34
C GLU A 394 -27.98 18.75 9.56
N ALA A 395 -27.92 19.60 8.54
CA ALA A 395 -28.53 20.92 8.56
C ALA A 395 -30.06 20.83 8.72
N GLY A 396 -30.73 19.95 7.99
CA GLY A 396 -32.16 19.71 8.13
C GLY A 396 -32.56 19.26 9.54
N LYS A 397 -31.78 18.38 10.16
CA LYS A 397 -31.98 17.92 11.55
C LYS A 397 -31.79 19.04 12.58
N ALA A 398 -30.85 19.96 12.33
CA ALA A 398 -30.58 21.11 13.20
C ALA A 398 -31.56 22.28 12.98
N GLY A 399 -32.39 22.24 11.93
CA GLY A 399 -33.19 23.39 11.49
C GLY A 399 -32.32 24.54 10.97
N ALA A 400 -31.14 24.23 10.43
CA ALA A 400 -30.17 25.18 9.91
C ALA A 400 -30.38 25.41 8.41
N ASN A 401 -30.45 26.67 8.00
CA ASN A 401 -30.43 27.11 6.61
C ASN A 401 -28.99 27.47 6.22
N ILE A 402 -28.32 26.55 5.52
CA ILE A 402 -26.91 26.72 5.15
C ILE A 402 -26.78 27.66 3.93
N HIS A 403 -26.09 28.77 4.14
CA HIS A 403 -25.66 29.72 3.12
C HIS A 403 -24.18 29.50 2.82
N VAL A 404 -23.87 28.90 1.67
CA VAL A 404 -22.48 28.67 1.26
C VAL A 404 -21.94 29.95 0.62
N VAL A 405 -21.11 30.66 1.38
CA VAL A 405 -20.55 31.98 1.01
C VAL A 405 -19.14 31.91 0.42
N GLY A 406 -18.60 30.70 0.25
CA GLY A 406 -17.33 30.46 -0.44
C GLY A 406 -16.97 28.97 -0.42
N THR A 407 -16.26 28.53 -1.46
CA THR A 407 -15.81 27.14 -1.60
C THR A 407 -14.38 27.06 -2.10
N CYS A 408 -13.60 26.14 -1.56
CA CYS A 408 -12.23 25.90 -2.00
C CYS A 408 -11.94 24.41 -2.05
N THR A 409 -11.16 24.00 -3.05
CA THR A 409 -10.78 22.62 -3.30
C THR A 409 -9.27 22.42 -3.28
N THR A 410 -8.81 21.22 -2.96
CA THR A 410 -7.41 20.80 -3.01
C THR A 410 -7.29 19.30 -3.28
N GLY A 411 -6.05 18.82 -3.44
CA GLY A 411 -5.68 17.41 -3.57
C GLY A 411 -5.66 16.95 -5.04
N TYR A 412 -5.38 15.67 -5.26
CA TYR A 412 -5.28 15.10 -6.62
C TYR A 412 -6.52 15.32 -7.50
N GLY A 413 -7.70 15.37 -6.88
CA GLY A 413 -8.97 15.61 -7.55
C GLY A 413 -9.40 17.07 -7.61
N GLU A 414 -8.56 18.03 -7.20
CA GLU A 414 -8.88 19.48 -7.11
C GLU A 414 -9.61 19.99 -8.35
N GLU A 415 -8.97 19.93 -9.52
CA GLU A 415 -9.56 20.50 -10.74
C GLU A 415 -10.88 19.81 -11.13
N LEU A 416 -10.98 18.49 -10.90
CA LEU A 416 -12.15 17.70 -11.23
C LEU A 416 -13.33 18.10 -10.33
N ILE A 417 -13.11 18.22 -9.02
CA ILE A 417 -14.14 18.62 -8.06
C ILE A 417 -14.54 20.08 -8.26
N LYS A 418 -13.58 20.97 -8.54
CA LYS A 418 -13.85 22.36 -8.90
C LYS A 418 -14.78 22.45 -10.11
N ALA A 419 -14.46 21.70 -11.17
CA ALA A 419 -15.30 21.64 -12.37
C ALA A 419 -16.68 21.00 -12.11
N ALA A 420 -16.73 19.90 -11.35
CA ALA A 420 -17.96 19.15 -11.09
C ALA A 420 -18.97 19.95 -10.26
N PHE A 421 -18.53 20.59 -9.18
CA PHE A 421 -19.42 21.26 -8.22
C PHE A 421 -19.49 22.78 -8.39
N ASN A 422 -18.82 23.32 -9.41
CA ASN A 422 -18.69 24.77 -9.62
C ASN A 422 -18.00 25.48 -8.45
N MET A 423 -16.97 24.88 -7.85
CA MET A 423 -16.30 25.48 -6.71
C MET A 423 -15.58 26.77 -7.12
N ASP A 424 -15.52 27.73 -6.21
CA ASP A 424 -15.05 29.09 -6.48
C ASP A 424 -13.55 29.08 -6.73
N ASP A 425 -12.79 28.42 -5.83
CA ASP A 425 -11.35 28.32 -5.99
C ASP A 425 -10.74 26.93 -5.73
N GLY A 426 -9.48 26.81 -6.10
CA GLY A 426 -8.63 25.65 -5.86
C GLY A 426 -7.24 26.11 -5.46
N ILE A 427 -6.67 25.49 -4.43
CA ILE A 427 -5.30 25.77 -3.97
C ILE A 427 -4.49 24.49 -3.90
N ILE A 428 -3.18 24.65 -4.03
CA ILE A 428 -2.25 23.54 -3.83
C ILE A 428 -2.36 23.01 -2.39
N GLU A 429 -2.29 21.69 -2.26
CA GLU A 429 -2.49 20.97 -1.00
C GLU A 429 -1.54 21.39 0.10
N THR A 430 -0.29 21.69 -0.24
CA THR A 430 0.70 22.16 0.73
C THR A 430 0.34 23.50 1.34
N MET A 431 -0.31 24.38 0.57
CA MET A 431 -0.78 25.66 1.08
C MET A 431 -2.03 25.50 1.95
N ALA A 432 -2.93 24.60 1.60
CA ALA A 432 -4.05 24.22 2.46
C ALA A 432 -3.54 23.68 3.81
N HIS A 433 -2.66 22.69 3.79
CA HIS A 433 -2.06 22.12 5.01
C HIS A 433 -1.30 23.16 5.85
N TYR A 434 -0.54 24.06 5.19
CA TYR A 434 0.10 25.19 5.83
C TYR A 434 -0.89 26.08 6.57
N ARG A 435 -1.99 26.48 5.92
CA ARG A 435 -3.02 27.34 6.53
C ARG A 435 -3.65 26.70 7.77
N ALA A 436 -3.98 25.41 7.70
CA ALA A 436 -4.49 24.68 8.85
C ALA A 436 -3.45 24.57 9.98
N ALA A 437 -2.17 24.33 9.66
CA ALA A 437 -1.10 24.25 10.64
C ALA A 437 -0.83 25.61 11.31
N ALA A 438 -0.79 26.70 10.54
CA ALA A 438 -0.61 28.06 11.06
C ALA A 438 -1.81 28.50 11.93
N HIS A 439 -3.02 28.03 11.63
CA HIS A 439 -4.17 28.26 12.49
C HIS A 439 -4.06 27.49 13.83
N LEU A 440 -3.55 26.26 13.78
CA LEU A 440 -3.35 25.43 14.98
C LEU A 440 -2.16 25.92 15.83
N MET A 441 -1.09 26.38 15.20
CA MET A 441 0.15 26.85 15.80
C MET A 441 0.71 28.02 14.95
N PRO A 442 0.43 29.28 15.31
CA PRO A 442 0.78 30.46 14.50
C PRO A 442 2.28 30.64 14.19
N ASP A 443 3.14 30.13 15.06
CA ASP A 443 4.60 30.15 14.95
C ASP A 443 5.19 28.81 14.46
N VAL A 444 4.41 28.02 13.71
CA VAL A 444 4.86 26.75 13.12
C VAL A 444 6.14 26.94 12.31
N SER A 445 7.15 26.10 12.56
CA SER A 445 8.43 26.08 11.84
C SER A 445 8.51 24.92 10.85
N PHE A 446 7.79 23.82 11.13
CA PHE A 446 7.81 22.64 10.30
C PHE A 446 6.47 21.91 10.34
N ILE A 447 6.03 21.44 9.17
CA ILE A 447 4.82 20.66 9.03
C ILE A 447 5.18 19.35 8.35
N LEU A 448 4.73 18.25 8.94
CA LEU A 448 4.84 16.92 8.35
C LEU A 448 3.45 16.33 8.14
N ASP A 449 3.01 16.29 6.89
CA ASP A 449 1.81 15.59 6.45
C ASP A 449 2.19 14.20 5.96
N ILE A 450 1.73 13.14 6.64
CA ILE A 450 1.86 11.76 6.14
C ILE A 450 0.48 11.23 5.80
N GLY A 451 0.16 11.25 4.50
CA GLY A 451 -1.01 10.62 3.95
C GLY A 451 -0.91 9.10 3.90
N GLY A 452 -1.92 8.45 3.33
CA GLY A 452 -1.87 7.01 3.08
C GLY A 452 -0.80 6.64 2.04
N GLN A 453 -0.49 7.54 1.11
CA GLN A 453 0.23 7.23 -0.12
C GLN A 453 1.44 8.12 -0.38
N ASP A 454 1.33 9.37 0.03
CA ASP A 454 2.38 10.38 -0.10
C ASP A 454 2.72 10.96 1.27
N MET A 455 3.80 11.72 1.30
CA MET A 455 4.15 12.53 2.44
C MET A 455 4.71 13.88 1.99
N LYS A 456 4.52 14.90 2.83
CA LYS A 456 4.89 16.27 2.54
C LYS A 456 5.55 16.88 3.76
N ALA A 457 6.72 17.45 3.56
CA ALA A 457 7.42 18.22 4.57
C ALA A 457 7.48 19.68 4.13
N ILE A 458 7.02 20.57 4.99
CA ILE A 458 6.91 22.00 4.71
C ILE A 458 7.70 22.73 5.78
N PHE A 459 8.70 23.50 5.35
CA PHE A 459 9.51 24.35 6.22
C PHE A 459 9.00 25.78 6.13
N VAL A 460 8.77 26.38 7.30
CA VAL A 460 8.16 27.70 7.43
C VAL A 460 9.11 28.61 8.20
N GLU A 461 9.34 29.80 7.65
CA GLU A 461 10.10 30.86 8.31
C GLU A 461 9.33 32.17 8.20
N ASN A 462 9.18 32.90 9.30
CA ASN A 462 8.49 34.19 9.36
C ASN A 462 7.08 34.18 8.74
N GLY A 463 6.32 33.10 8.95
CA GLY A 463 4.96 32.95 8.40
C GLY A 463 4.92 32.75 6.88
N ALA A 464 6.03 32.34 6.27
CA ALA A 464 6.10 32.00 4.85
C ALA A 464 6.72 30.61 4.65
N VAL A 465 6.18 29.88 3.67
CA VAL A 465 6.76 28.59 3.24
C VAL A 465 8.04 28.86 2.46
N VAL A 466 9.18 28.41 2.99
CA VAL A 466 10.50 28.64 2.38
C VAL A 466 11.04 27.43 1.63
N ARG A 467 10.65 26.23 2.04
CA ARG A 467 11.06 24.97 1.44
C ARG A 467 9.97 23.93 1.57
N MET A 468 9.82 23.11 0.54
CA MET A 468 8.91 21.97 0.54
C MET A 468 9.60 20.76 -0.05
N GLU A 469 9.38 19.61 0.55
CA GLU A 469 9.83 18.31 0.07
C GLU A 469 8.62 17.39 -0.05
N LEU A 470 8.44 16.78 -1.22
CA LEU A 470 7.31 15.92 -1.54
C LEU A 470 7.82 14.54 -1.92
N ASN A 471 7.17 13.49 -1.41
CA ASN A 471 7.41 12.14 -1.86
C ASN A 471 6.08 11.46 -2.20
N GLU A 472 5.85 11.28 -3.50
CA GLU A 472 4.67 10.65 -4.07
C GLU A 472 4.92 9.21 -4.54
N ALA A 473 6.19 8.78 -4.54
CA ALA A 473 6.59 7.47 -5.03
C ALA A 473 6.82 6.49 -3.86
N CYS A 474 7.71 6.83 -2.93
CA CYS A 474 8.16 5.86 -1.94
C CYS A 474 7.05 5.56 -0.91
N SER A 475 6.56 4.32 -0.91
CA SER A 475 5.51 3.88 0.02
C SER A 475 6.02 3.59 1.43
N SER A 476 7.33 3.40 1.64
CA SER A 476 7.87 2.94 2.93
C SER A 476 7.88 3.99 4.04
N GLY A 477 7.44 5.21 3.73
CA GLY A 477 7.23 6.31 4.67
C GLY A 477 5.77 6.78 4.79
N CYS A 478 4.80 5.99 4.31
CA CYS A 478 3.38 6.39 4.23
C CYS A 478 2.45 5.41 4.95
N GLY A 479 1.20 5.80 5.24
CA GLY A 479 0.26 4.98 6.01
C GLY A 479 -0.07 3.62 5.40
N THR A 480 -0.06 3.49 4.07
CA THR A 480 -0.28 2.20 3.40
C THR A 480 0.77 1.15 3.72
N PHE A 481 1.98 1.57 4.09
CA PHE A 481 3.00 0.66 4.58
C PHE A 481 2.51 -0.09 5.81
N ILE A 482 2.11 0.65 6.86
CA ILE A 482 1.58 0.07 8.10
C ILE A 482 0.33 -0.76 7.81
N GLN A 483 -0.57 -0.24 6.98
CA GLN A 483 -1.80 -0.94 6.62
C GLN A 483 -1.55 -2.29 5.95
N THR A 484 -0.59 -2.36 5.02
CA THR A 484 -0.25 -3.60 4.31
C THR A 484 0.32 -4.64 5.28
N PHE A 485 1.19 -4.22 6.21
CA PHE A 485 1.76 -5.12 7.22
C PHE A 485 0.71 -5.60 8.23
N ALA A 486 -0.14 -4.69 8.73
CA ALA A 486 -1.22 -5.04 9.64
C ALA A 486 -2.13 -6.11 9.02
N GLN A 487 -2.63 -5.87 7.80
CA GLN A 487 -3.49 -6.81 7.09
C GLN A 487 -2.78 -8.13 6.76
N GLY A 488 -1.51 -8.08 6.35
CA GLY A 488 -0.70 -9.27 6.09
C GLY A 488 -0.47 -10.14 7.33
N LEU A 489 -0.51 -9.55 8.52
CA LEU A 489 -0.44 -10.24 9.81
C LEU A 489 -1.82 -10.60 10.39
N GLY A 490 -2.91 -10.21 9.73
CA GLY A 490 -4.28 -10.51 10.15
C GLY A 490 -4.88 -9.52 11.15
N TYR A 491 -4.36 -8.28 11.20
CA TYR A 491 -4.83 -7.20 12.07
C TYR A 491 -5.43 -6.05 11.25
N ASP A 492 -6.41 -5.36 11.82
CA ASP A 492 -6.76 -4.03 11.33
C ASP A 492 -5.71 -3.00 11.76
N VAL A 493 -5.64 -1.87 11.04
CA VAL A 493 -4.60 -0.85 11.25
C VAL A 493 -4.69 -0.20 12.62
N SER A 494 -5.90 -0.02 13.17
CA SER A 494 -6.12 0.61 14.47
C SER A 494 -5.63 -0.28 15.62
N THR A 495 -5.97 -1.57 15.62
CA THR A 495 -5.48 -2.52 16.60
C THR A 495 -3.97 -2.72 16.46
N PHE A 496 -3.44 -2.77 15.23
CA PHE A 496 -2.00 -2.84 15.02
C PHE A 496 -1.25 -1.63 15.58
N ALA A 497 -1.82 -0.43 15.44
CA ALA A 497 -1.30 0.79 16.04
C ALA A 497 -1.34 0.78 17.57
N GLN A 498 -2.40 0.25 18.17
CA GLN A 498 -2.52 0.11 19.63
C GLN A 498 -1.50 -0.87 20.19
N LEU A 499 -1.34 -2.04 19.56
CA LEU A 499 -0.33 -3.03 19.93
C LEU A 499 1.09 -2.45 19.88
N ALA A 500 1.38 -1.57 18.91
CA ALA A 500 2.68 -0.88 18.85
C ALA A 500 2.93 -0.03 20.11
N CYS A 501 1.91 0.64 20.66
CA CYS A 501 2.04 1.46 21.86
C CYS A 501 2.32 0.64 23.13
N GLU A 502 2.00 -0.67 23.12
CA GLU A 502 2.23 -1.61 24.22
C GLU A 502 3.58 -2.35 24.12
N ALA A 503 4.36 -2.11 23.06
CA ALA A 503 5.60 -2.82 22.79
C ALA A 503 6.68 -2.56 23.86
N VAL A 504 7.30 -3.64 24.35
CA VAL A 504 8.32 -3.59 25.39
C VAL A 504 9.73 -3.60 24.80
N LYS A 505 9.92 -4.22 23.62
CA LYS A 505 11.22 -4.32 22.96
C LYS A 505 11.07 -4.11 21.44
N PRO A 506 10.82 -2.87 20.98
CA PRO A 506 10.62 -2.59 19.56
C PRO A 506 11.75 -3.13 18.69
N CYS A 507 11.38 -3.79 17.59
CA CYS A 507 12.34 -4.39 16.66
C CYS A 507 13.01 -3.32 15.80
N ASP A 508 14.34 -3.28 15.73
CA ASP A 508 15.00 -2.45 14.72
C ASP A 508 14.93 -3.13 13.35
N LEU A 509 14.07 -2.59 12.49
CA LEU A 509 13.90 -3.06 11.12
C LEU A 509 14.74 -2.23 10.10
N GLY A 510 15.38 -1.15 10.56
CA GLY A 510 16.19 -0.24 9.77
C GLY A 510 15.39 0.64 8.79
N THR A 511 16.11 1.38 7.94
CA THR A 511 15.51 2.19 6.87
C THR A 511 15.47 1.42 5.54
N ARG A 512 14.34 0.78 5.26
CA ARG A 512 14.18 -0.11 4.09
C ARG A 512 12.94 0.24 3.28
N CYS A 513 13.01 -0.01 1.97
CA CYS A 513 11.83 -0.04 1.10
C CYS A 513 10.83 -1.08 1.62
N THR A 514 9.53 -0.84 1.43
CA THR A 514 8.42 -1.75 1.79
C THR A 514 8.69 -3.20 1.41
N VAL A 515 9.29 -3.37 0.23
CA VAL A 515 9.66 -4.65 -0.34
C VAL A 515 10.67 -5.41 0.54
N PHE A 516 11.79 -4.77 0.88
CA PHE A 516 12.81 -5.38 1.74
C PHE A 516 12.40 -5.44 3.21
N MET A 517 11.46 -4.58 3.60
CA MET A 517 10.89 -4.61 4.94
C MET A 517 10.16 -5.92 5.21
N ASN A 518 9.41 -6.46 4.23
CA ASN A 518 8.77 -7.77 4.37
C ASN A 518 9.75 -8.87 4.77
N SER A 519 10.92 -8.90 4.14
CA SER A 519 11.96 -9.88 4.44
C SER A 519 12.51 -9.71 5.86
N LYS A 520 12.73 -8.46 6.31
CA LYS A 520 13.25 -8.18 7.65
C LYS A 520 12.21 -8.48 8.74
N VAL A 521 10.95 -8.12 8.52
CA VAL A 521 9.83 -8.47 9.41
C VAL A 521 9.76 -9.99 9.59
N LYS A 522 9.81 -10.76 8.50
CA LYS A 522 9.80 -12.24 8.60
C LYS A 522 11.03 -12.80 9.30
N GLN A 523 12.19 -12.16 9.13
CA GLN A 523 13.39 -12.56 9.86
C GLN A 523 13.19 -12.40 11.37
N VAL A 524 12.78 -11.21 11.84
CA VAL A 524 12.59 -10.98 13.27
C VAL A 524 11.45 -11.83 13.84
N MET A 525 10.45 -12.18 13.02
CA MET A 525 9.42 -13.16 13.40
C MET A 525 9.99 -14.57 13.59
N ARG A 526 10.93 -15.01 12.75
CA ARG A 526 11.65 -16.28 12.96
C ARG A 526 12.52 -16.24 14.21
N GLU A 527 13.04 -15.07 14.56
CA GLU A 527 13.83 -14.83 15.77
C GLU A 527 12.93 -14.70 17.03
N GLY A 528 11.60 -14.80 16.89
CA GLY A 528 10.65 -14.84 18.01
C GLY A 528 10.08 -13.48 18.42
N ALA A 529 10.24 -12.43 17.62
CA ALA A 529 9.68 -11.12 17.91
C ALA A 529 8.15 -11.14 18.01
N SER A 530 7.61 -10.42 19.00
CA SER A 530 6.16 -10.27 19.16
C SER A 530 5.57 -9.34 18.08
N VAL A 531 4.27 -9.46 17.83
CA VAL A 531 3.57 -8.56 16.88
C VAL A 531 3.63 -7.11 17.36
N ALA A 532 3.54 -6.86 18.67
CA ALA A 532 3.66 -5.53 19.26
C ALA A 532 5.03 -4.91 18.96
N ASP A 533 6.11 -5.67 19.17
CA ASP A 533 7.49 -5.21 18.93
C ASP A 533 7.76 -4.93 17.46
N ILE A 534 7.20 -5.76 16.56
CA ILE A 534 7.25 -5.54 15.12
C ILE A 534 6.47 -4.29 14.74
N ALA A 535 5.27 -4.11 15.29
CA ALA A 535 4.42 -2.96 15.00
C ALA A 535 5.09 -1.64 15.41
N ALA A 536 5.70 -1.60 16.61
CA ALA A 536 6.49 -0.47 17.06
C ALA A 536 7.73 -0.22 16.17
N GLY A 537 8.44 -1.30 15.80
CA GLY A 537 9.56 -1.23 14.86
C GLY A 537 9.18 -0.66 13.49
N LEU A 538 8.00 -1.01 12.98
CA LEU A 538 7.46 -0.47 11.73
C LEU A 538 7.10 1.02 11.87
N SER A 539 6.54 1.45 13.01
CA SER A 539 6.27 2.87 13.28
C SER A 539 7.54 3.70 13.31
N TYR A 540 8.60 3.23 13.97
CA TYR A 540 9.93 3.83 13.87
C TYR A 540 10.44 3.86 12.44
N SER A 541 10.29 2.76 11.70
CA SER A 541 10.77 2.65 10.33
C SER A 541 10.10 3.63 9.37
N VAL A 542 8.79 3.87 9.51
CA VAL A 542 8.06 4.88 8.73
C VAL A 542 8.67 6.25 8.94
N VAL A 543 8.92 6.63 10.19
CA VAL A 543 9.49 7.94 10.51
C VAL A 543 10.96 8.04 10.08
N ARG A 544 11.79 7.02 10.36
CA ARG A 544 13.20 7.01 9.92
C ARG A 544 13.31 7.08 8.40
N ASN A 545 12.46 6.37 7.66
CA ASN A 545 12.40 6.46 6.19
C ASN A 545 12.02 7.87 5.73
N CYS A 546 11.01 8.47 6.36
CA CYS A 546 10.61 9.85 6.11
C CYS A 546 11.79 10.82 6.34
N LEU A 547 12.35 10.86 7.56
CA LEU A 547 13.39 11.82 7.93
C LEU A 547 14.69 11.64 7.14
N TYR A 548 15.18 10.41 7.00
CA TYR A 548 16.55 10.17 6.54
C TYR A 548 16.65 9.74 5.07
N LYS A 549 15.62 9.10 4.51
CA LYS A 549 15.65 8.65 3.09
C LYS A 549 14.91 9.61 2.18
N VAL A 550 13.75 10.11 2.61
CA VAL A 550 12.96 11.05 1.81
C VAL A 550 13.48 12.46 1.99
N LEU A 551 13.46 12.98 3.21
CA LEU A 551 13.87 14.36 3.49
C LEU A 551 15.39 14.55 3.50
N LYS A 552 16.14 13.43 3.57
CA LYS A 552 17.61 13.39 3.61
C LYS A 552 18.18 14.35 4.66
N LEU A 553 17.52 14.39 5.82
CA LEU A 553 17.97 15.23 6.92
C LEU A 553 19.26 14.65 7.50
N HIS A 554 20.23 15.53 7.74
CA HIS A 554 21.53 15.17 8.28
C HIS A 554 21.74 15.88 9.63
N GLY A 555 21.66 15.14 10.74
CA GLY A 555 21.96 15.66 12.07
C GLY A 555 21.08 16.86 12.47
N ASN A 556 21.71 18.01 12.73
CA ASN A 556 21.09 19.23 13.28
C ASN A 556 20.28 20.06 12.26
N ASP A 557 19.75 19.47 11.19
CA ASP A 557 18.78 20.16 10.33
C ASP A 557 17.57 20.54 11.21
N ARG A 558 17.52 21.82 11.61
CA ARG A 558 16.55 22.29 12.59
C ARG A 558 15.18 22.30 11.92
N LEU A 559 14.41 21.23 12.12
CA LEU A 559 12.94 21.21 12.01
C LEU A 559 12.29 22.34 12.85
N GLY A 560 13.07 23.00 13.70
CA GLY A 560 12.62 23.96 14.70
C GLY A 560 11.98 23.24 15.87
N GLN A 561 11.39 24.01 16.79
CA GLN A 561 10.70 23.48 17.97
C GLN A 561 9.18 23.49 17.83
N ARG A 562 8.66 24.06 16.74
CA ARG A 562 7.22 24.28 16.51
C ARG A 562 6.76 23.42 15.36
N ILE A 563 6.63 22.13 15.65
CA ILE A 563 6.32 21.09 14.67
C ILE A 563 4.84 20.75 14.72
N VAL A 564 4.16 20.77 13.57
CA VAL A 564 2.80 20.28 13.41
C VAL A 564 2.82 19.00 12.56
N VAL A 565 2.17 17.94 13.03
CA VAL A 565 2.01 16.70 12.27
C VAL A 565 0.56 16.54 11.82
N GLN A 566 0.38 16.15 10.55
CA GLN A 566 -0.92 16.08 9.87
C GLN A 566 -1.02 14.82 8.99
N GLY A 567 -2.21 14.57 8.44
CA GLY A 567 -2.47 13.44 7.56
C GLY A 567 -3.03 12.22 8.27
N GLY A 568 -3.61 11.31 7.48
CA GLY A 568 -4.29 10.12 8.00
C GLY A 568 -3.39 9.19 8.81
N THR A 569 -2.10 9.13 8.49
CA THR A 569 -1.14 8.31 9.23
C THR A 569 -0.89 8.86 10.63
N MET A 570 -1.01 10.18 10.83
CA MET A 570 -0.79 10.80 12.14
C MET A 570 -1.94 10.54 13.12
N LYS A 571 -3.05 9.92 12.70
CA LYS A 571 -4.02 9.32 13.63
C LYS A 571 -3.41 8.18 14.45
N ASN A 572 -2.35 7.56 13.94
CA ASN A 572 -1.65 6.49 14.62
C ASN A 572 -0.70 7.07 15.69
N ASP A 573 -1.07 6.93 16.95
CA ASP A 573 -0.28 7.38 18.10
C ASP A 573 1.15 6.86 18.07
N SER A 574 1.35 5.60 17.66
CA SER A 574 2.69 4.99 17.63
C SER A 574 3.63 5.68 16.65
N VAL A 575 3.12 6.20 15.52
CA VAL A 575 3.91 6.94 14.53
C VAL A 575 4.25 8.34 15.04
N VAL A 576 3.28 9.01 15.65
CA VAL A 576 3.47 10.34 16.24
C VAL A 576 4.49 10.27 17.37
N ARG A 577 4.37 9.26 18.24
CA ARG A 577 5.28 9.05 19.35
C ARG A 577 6.68 8.68 18.87
N ALA A 578 6.80 7.80 17.87
CA ALA A 578 8.09 7.48 17.25
C ALA A 578 8.77 8.74 16.67
N PHE A 579 7.98 9.66 16.08
CA PHE A 579 8.50 10.93 15.61
C PHE A 579 9.05 11.80 16.76
N GLU A 580 8.30 11.96 17.84
CA GLU A 580 8.77 12.73 18.99
C GLU A 580 10.04 12.15 19.62
N LEU A 581 10.14 10.82 19.72
CA LEU A 581 11.31 10.15 20.26
C LEU A 581 12.53 10.31 19.35
N LEU A 582 12.36 10.21 18.03
CA LEU A 582 13.45 10.39 17.07
C LEU A 582 13.91 11.84 16.91
N THR A 583 13.00 12.82 17.05
CA THR A 583 13.35 14.25 16.93
C THR A 583 13.65 14.91 18.28
N GLY A 584 13.34 14.24 19.40
CA GLY A 584 13.44 14.81 20.74
C GLY A 584 12.51 16.01 20.97
N THR A 585 11.49 16.19 20.13
CA THR A 585 10.62 17.38 20.12
C THR A 585 9.17 16.98 20.22
N GLU A 586 8.43 17.61 21.13
CA GLU A 586 6.98 17.44 21.21
C GLU A 586 6.29 18.07 19.99
N VAL A 587 5.36 17.35 19.37
CA VAL A 587 4.64 17.84 18.19
C VAL A 587 3.20 18.22 18.49
N ALA A 588 2.69 19.21 17.77
CA ALA A 588 1.27 19.53 17.73
C ALA A 588 0.54 18.61 16.76
N ARG A 589 -0.57 18.02 17.23
CA ARG A 589 -1.43 17.15 16.45
C ARG A 589 -2.88 17.43 16.82
N SER A 590 -3.69 17.77 15.82
CA SER A 590 -5.15 17.88 15.98
C SER A 590 -5.78 16.53 16.36
N ASN A 591 -6.99 16.54 16.91
CA ASN A 591 -7.82 15.34 17.04
C ASN A 591 -8.42 14.86 15.69
N MET A 592 -8.22 15.61 14.60
CA MET A 592 -8.61 15.25 13.23
C MET A 592 -7.49 15.55 12.21
N PRO A 593 -6.27 15.01 12.40
CA PRO A 593 -5.11 15.36 11.56
C PRO A 593 -5.32 15.06 10.08
N GLU A 594 -6.20 14.12 9.73
CA GLU A 594 -6.58 13.76 8.36
C GLU A 594 -7.43 14.83 7.64
N MET A 595 -8.01 15.77 8.38
CA MET A 595 -8.94 16.78 7.85
C MET A 595 -8.26 18.11 7.52
N MET A 596 -6.96 18.24 7.79
CA MET A 596 -6.24 19.51 7.76
C MET A 596 -6.19 20.15 6.36
N GLY A 597 -6.11 19.36 5.28
CA GLY A 597 -6.21 19.89 3.91
C GLY A 597 -7.57 20.54 3.62
N ALA A 598 -8.66 19.87 3.98
CA ALA A 598 -10.01 20.42 3.82
C ALA A 598 -10.23 21.64 4.73
N TYR A 599 -9.72 21.61 5.96
CA TYR A 599 -9.81 22.76 6.87
C TYR A 599 -9.02 23.97 6.35
N GLY A 600 -7.81 23.74 5.82
CA GLY A 600 -7.00 24.75 5.18
C GLY A 600 -7.68 25.42 3.98
N CYS A 601 -8.42 24.65 3.18
CA CYS A 601 -9.26 25.18 2.11
C CYS A 601 -10.38 26.08 2.65
N ALA A 602 -11.07 25.66 3.73
CA ALA A 602 -12.10 26.48 4.34
C ALA A 602 -11.51 27.81 4.86
N LEU A 603 -10.38 27.78 5.56
CA LEU A 603 -9.67 28.98 6.02
C LEU A 603 -9.25 29.87 4.85
N HIS A 604 -8.77 29.29 3.75
CA HIS A 604 -8.44 30.05 2.54
C HIS A 604 -9.66 30.76 1.93
N ALA A 605 -10.79 30.06 1.86
CA ALA A 605 -12.04 30.63 1.36
C ALA A 605 -12.53 31.81 2.23
N ILE A 606 -12.36 31.72 3.56
CA ILE A 606 -12.66 32.82 4.48
C ILE A 606 -11.79 34.06 4.18
N GLU A 607 -10.50 33.86 3.92
CA GLU A 607 -9.59 34.99 3.69
C GLU A 607 -9.75 35.65 2.31
N THR A 608 -10.09 34.88 1.27
CA THR A 608 -9.94 35.34 -0.13
C THR A 608 -11.25 35.42 -0.91
N ILE A 609 -12.25 34.63 -0.55
CA ILE A 609 -13.49 34.47 -1.31
C ILE A 609 -14.66 35.14 -0.57
N TYR A 610 -14.66 35.08 0.76
CA TYR A 610 -15.69 35.70 1.59
C TYR A 610 -15.85 37.20 1.24
N GLY A 611 -17.08 37.59 0.89
CA GLY A 611 -17.42 38.95 0.45
C GLY A 611 -17.28 39.22 -1.06
N ASN A 612 -16.71 38.28 -1.84
CA ASN A 612 -16.46 38.44 -3.28
C ASN A 612 -17.35 37.54 -4.17
N THR A 613 -18.16 36.65 -3.59
CA THR A 613 -19.03 35.72 -4.33
C THR A 613 -20.47 35.72 -3.81
N GLU A 614 -21.42 35.43 -4.69
CA GLU A 614 -22.82 35.26 -4.30
C GLU A 614 -23.02 33.99 -3.46
N SER A 615 -23.86 34.08 -2.42
CA SER A 615 -24.24 32.94 -1.58
C SER A 615 -25.00 31.88 -2.38
N ARG A 616 -24.71 30.60 -2.11
CA ARG A 616 -25.36 29.45 -2.75
C ARG A 616 -25.95 28.51 -1.71
N THR A 617 -27.04 27.84 -2.10
CA THR A 617 -27.59 26.72 -1.30
C THR A 617 -26.84 25.42 -1.59
N LEU A 618 -26.85 24.48 -0.65
CA LEU A 618 -26.27 23.14 -0.84
C LEU A 618 -26.90 22.40 -2.04
N ASN A 619 -28.22 22.52 -2.23
CA ASN A 619 -28.93 21.94 -3.37
C ASN A 619 -28.43 22.48 -4.72
N SER A 620 -28.05 23.76 -4.79
CA SER A 620 -27.46 24.36 -5.98
C SER A 620 -26.13 23.68 -6.34
N LEU A 621 -25.25 23.49 -5.36
CA LEU A 621 -23.96 22.79 -5.56
C LEU A 621 -24.19 21.34 -6.01
N LEU A 622 -25.06 20.60 -5.33
CA LEU A 622 -25.38 19.21 -5.66
C LEU A 622 -25.90 19.06 -7.10
N GLY A 623 -26.77 19.97 -7.55
CA GLY A 623 -27.35 19.95 -8.90
C GLY A 623 -26.34 20.15 -10.03
N THR A 624 -25.18 20.73 -9.74
CA THR A 624 -24.14 20.99 -10.77
C THR A 624 -23.28 19.77 -11.12
N SER A 625 -23.31 18.74 -10.27
CA SER A 625 -22.43 17.56 -10.34
C SER A 625 -22.82 16.54 -11.40
N THR A 626 -23.96 16.71 -12.08
CA THR A 626 -24.41 15.78 -13.13
C THR A 626 -23.52 15.89 -14.38
N TYR A 627 -23.12 14.75 -14.94
CA TYR A 627 -22.23 14.70 -16.11
C TYR A 627 -22.52 13.54 -17.04
N ASN A 628 -22.05 13.67 -18.29
CA ASN A 628 -21.82 12.55 -19.19
C ASN A 628 -20.34 12.50 -19.60
N THR A 629 -19.87 11.34 -20.05
CA THR A 629 -18.49 11.14 -20.50
C THR A 629 -18.44 10.80 -21.97
N LYS A 630 -17.37 11.25 -22.64
CA LYS A 630 -17.04 10.90 -24.02
C LYS A 630 -15.56 10.59 -24.13
N LEU A 631 -15.21 9.45 -24.70
CA LEU A 631 -13.83 9.09 -24.98
C LEU A 631 -13.35 9.77 -26.25
N LEU A 632 -12.13 10.32 -26.20
CA LEU A 632 -11.45 11.00 -27.30
C LEU A 632 -10.10 10.33 -27.53
N ASN A 633 -9.69 10.25 -28.79
CA ASN A 633 -8.35 9.78 -29.18
C ASN A 633 -7.49 10.98 -29.59
N CYS A 634 -6.40 11.21 -28.86
CA CYS A 634 -5.47 12.30 -29.11
C CYS A 634 -4.72 12.11 -30.42
N LYS A 635 -4.59 13.18 -31.22
CA LYS A 635 -3.83 13.17 -32.48
C LYS A 635 -2.61 14.11 -32.44
N GLY A 636 -2.17 14.51 -31.25
CA GLY A 636 -1.08 15.48 -31.10
C GLY A 636 0.32 14.90 -31.30
N CYS A 637 0.52 13.61 -31.04
CA CYS A 637 1.77 12.88 -31.26
C CYS A 637 1.48 11.39 -31.49
N GLU A 638 2.54 10.61 -31.74
CA GLU A 638 2.51 9.17 -32.01
C GLU A 638 1.97 8.32 -30.85
N ASN A 639 1.86 8.88 -29.63
CA ASN A 639 1.33 8.15 -28.48
C ASN A 639 -0.19 7.91 -28.54
N HIS A 640 -0.92 8.65 -29.39
CA HIS A 640 -2.37 8.48 -29.61
C HIS A 640 -3.18 8.27 -28.32
N CYS A 641 -2.90 9.06 -27.29
CA CYS A 641 -3.44 8.86 -25.95
C CYS A 641 -4.97 8.93 -25.92
N LEU A 642 -5.59 8.06 -25.13
CA LEU A 642 -7.02 8.11 -24.84
C LEU A 642 -7.30 9.13 -23.72
N VAL A 643 -8.28 9.99 -23.97
CA VAL A 643 -8.67 11.10 -23.08
C VAL A 643 -10.16 11.04 -22.86
N THR A 644 -10.58 11.10 -21.59
CA THR A 644 -12.00 11.13 -21.21
C THR A 644 -12.43 12.58 -21.06
N MET A 645 -13.43 13.01 -21.83
CA MET A 645 -14.06 14.31 -21.69
C MET A 645 -15.35 14.18 -20.88
N TYR A 646 -15.45 14.90 -19.77
CA TYR A 646 -16.66 15.08 -18.97
C TYR A 646 -17.37 16.34 -19.46
N ASN A 647 -18.68 16.23 -19.73
CA ASN A 647 -19.54 17.40 -19.91
C ASN A 647 -20.46 17.51 -18.70
N PHE A 648 -20.24 18.54 -17.87
CA PHE A 648 -21.05 18.83 -16.70
C PHE A 648 -22.27 19.69 -17.04
N ALA A 649 -23.26 19.69 -16.15
CA ALA A 649 -24.35 20.65 -16.18
C ALA A 649 -23.80 22.10 -16.28
N GLY A 650 -24.44 22.92 -17.12
CA GLY A 650 -23.97 24.27 -17.44
C GLY A 650 -22.88 24.35 -18.52
N GLY A 651 -22.63 23.26 -19.26
CA GLY A 651 -21.77 23.26 -20.45
C GLY A 651 -20.26 23.24 -20.17
N ARG A 652 -19.87 23.09 -18.91
CA ARG A 652 -18.47 23.01 -18.49
C ARG A 652 -17.88 21.67 -18.96
N LYS A 653 -16.69 21.74 -19.53
CA LYS A 653 -15.95 20.57 -20.02
C LYS A 653 -14.71 20.35 -19.17
N PHE A 654 -14.41 19.09 -18.89
CA PHE A 654 -13.20 18.69 -18.19
C PHE A 654 -12.59 17.49 -18.90
N TYR A 655 -11.28 17.50 -19.09
CA TYR A 655 -10.52 16.43 -19.73
C TYR A 655 -9.69 15.67 -18.70
N SER A 656 -9.73 14.34 -18.78
CA SER A 656 -9.13 13.40 -17.84
C SER A 656 -8.50 12.20 -18.56
N GLY A 657 -7.88 11.28 -17.82
CA GLY A 657 -7.10 10.16 -18.38
C GLY A 657 -5.69 10.56 -18.78
N ASN A 658 -5.12 10.01 -19.85
CA ASN A 658 -3.75 10.33 -20.29
C ASN A 658 -3.67 11.66 -21.07
N LYS A 659 -4.25 12.73 -20.51
CA LYS A 659 -4.20 14.07 -21.10
C LYS A 659 -2.78 14.65 -21.05
N CYS A 660 -2.40 15.38 -22.09
CA CYS A 660 -1.23 16.26 -22.07
C CYS A 660 -1.69 17.70 -22.26
N GLU A 661 -1.10 18.62 -21.49
CA GLU A 661 -1.49 20.04 -21.49
C GLU A 661 -1.25 20.74 -22.84
N ARG A 662 -0.49 20.10 -23.74
CA ARG A 662 -0.29 20.58 -25.12
C ARG A 662 -1.57 20.52 -25.96
N VAL A 663 -2.40 19.50 -25.78
CA VAL A 663 -3.60 19.26 -26.64
C VAL A 663 -4.88 19.42 -25.84
N PHE A 664 -4.94 18.89 -24.61
CA PHE A 664 -6.11 18.95 -23.74
C PHE A 664 -5.72 19.65 -22.45
N ASN A 665 -6.33 20.80 -22.19
CA ASN A 665 -6.13 21.57 -20.96
C ASN A 665 -7.47 21.83 -20.27
N ASN A 666 -7.43 21.98 -18.94
CA ASN A 666 -8.60 22.26 -18.10
C ASN A 666 -8.59 23.73 -17.63
N LYS A 667 -8.07 24.65 -18.44
CA LYS A 667 -7.96 26.06 -18.03
C LYS A 667 -9.32 26.64 -17.62
N GLY A 668 -9.33 27.40 -16.53
CA GLY A 668 -10.49 28.16 -16.08
C GLY A 668 -10.85 29.30 -17.06
N LYS A 669 -12.01 29.94 -16.83
CA LYS A 669 -12.56 31.00 -17.69
C LYS A 669 -11.66 32.24 -17.82
N ASN A 670 -10.78 32.50 -16.85
CA ASN A 670 -9.90 33.66 -16.83
C ASN A 670 -8.44 33.22 -16.74
N SER A 671 -7.61 33.63 -17.71
CA SER A 671 -6.15 33.53 -17.60
C SER A 671 -5.58 34.90 -17.26
N THR A 672 -5.12 35.07 -16.03
CA THR A 672 -4.27 36.21 -15.65
C THR A 672 -2.82 35.86 -15.98
N LYS A 673 -2.10 36.78 -16.62
CA LYS A 673 -0.66 36.61 -16.84
C LYS A 673 0.02 36.74 -15.48
N GLY A 674 0.56 35.64 -14.96
CA GLY A 674 1.32 35.64 -13.71
C GLY A 674 2.54 36.56 -13.81
N GLU A 675 2.92 37.16 -12.70
CA GLU A 675 4.16 37.94 -12.61
C GLU A 675 5.35 36.99 -12.50
N ASN A 676 6.39 37.24 -13.30
CA ASN A 676 7.61 36.45 -13.21
C ASN A 676 8.44 36.96 -12.01
N ILE A 677 8.40 36.20 -10.91
CA ILE A 677 9.13 36.56 -9.69
C ILE A 677 10.64 36.63 -9.90
N TYR A 678 11.20 35.90 -10.88
CA TYR A 678 12.62 36.04 -11.22
C TYR A 678 12.89 37.39 -11.84
N THR A 679 12.03 37.87 -12.75
CA THR A 679 12.15 39.23 -13.31
C THR A 679 12.08 40.29 -12.21
N TYR A 680 11.14 40.16 -11.28
CA TYR A 680 11.07 41.06 -10.11
C TYR A 680 12.33 40.98 -9.22
N LYS A 681 12.82 39.78 -8.92
CA LYS A 681 14.06 39.58 -8.16
C LYS A 681 15.27 40.17 -8.88
N TYR A 682 15.37 40.01 -10.21
CA TYR A 682 16.42 40.62 -11.02
C TYR A 682 16.36 42.15 -10.94
N HIS A 683 15.18 42.76 -11.09
CA HIS A 683 15.02 44.21 -10.90
C HIS A 683 15.48 44.66 -9.50
N GLN A 684 15.04 43.96 -8.43
CA GLN A 684 15.46 44.32 -7.06
C GLN A 684 16.96 44.14 -6.80
N LEU A 685 17.59 43.15 -7.43
CA LEU A 685 19.02 42.86 -7.24
C LEU A 685 19.93 43.76 -8.08
N PHE A 686 19.52 44.14 -9.29
CA PHE A 686 20.41 44.74 -10.29
C PHE A 686 20.00 46.16 -10.73
N ASP A 687 18.75 46.58 -10.50
CA ASP A 687 18.27 47.90 -10.92
C ASP A 687 18.10 48.88 -9.75
N CYS A 688 18.22 48.39 -8.51
CA CYS A 688 18.14 49.20 -7.28
C CYS A 688 19.50 49.64 -6.73
N TYR A 689 20.59 49.57 -7.51
CA TYR A 689 21.93 50.08 -7.15
C TYR A 689 22.51 51.03 -8.17
#